data_AF-A0A5C3ELL0-F1
#
_entry.id   AF-A0A5C3ELL0-F1
#
_cell.length_a   1.000
_cell.length_b   1.000
_cell.length_c   1.000
_cell.angle_alpha   90.00
_cell.angle_beta   90.00
_cell.angle_gamma   90.00
#
_symmetry.space_group_name_H-M   'P 1'
#
loop_
_entity.id
_entity.type
_entity.pdbx_description
1 polymer ?
#
loop_
_entity_poly.entity_id
_entity_poly.type
_entity_poly.pdbx_seq_one_letter_code
_entity_poly.pdbx_strand_id
1 'polypeptide(L)'
;MPPSSAVAWLRRVCLNDYGYTFALPALTIASAVLSQLVIRRISFTEIDFQTYVGQAALFLDGERDYANLDPEGGSGPCVYPAVHLYMYSFFNWLTDGGNNILPAQNVFAALSTATNLIVALVYRQAGMPPIAVLPLILSKRMHSIFLLRMFNDPIAILFVYLALYAALNARWRVSALLFSFGLGIKMNVLLFLPGIAAAAFVYTGLAGAVSYVSIIALVQAAISLPFTMHDANAYFTHAFNFSRTFLYVWTVNWRFVSEKTFLSQHFAKGLIGLHLLFLALFGLFRWTAVGTKGPKWIFQNLSTKPTALSRSSKIAILCCAFASNVVGVLCSRSLHYQFYSWYFHQVPLLLWFSKLPVVAKLVVPVALEWCWNVFPSTETSSTVLLACHVVLVLGCFTSPSLVMSKDPIDSTAREEEEDEVDNLLSTDDQQLSRKQAFNADAATASIPDSEEVSARREGALQRLAEARQAKAAKEAKLRKAFRRRIATRRRVLALLGRISLLLRPLLVVLGIALIFVVPHPHSPVSKGTYVDENALQPGQARVYWDYFDVTYADMLSEKVAFLNGASTAERADFVYSELQSYGLDAHRQHYQYDAVLQGKDSAFDGTNVYARSATPRIDGREALILTASWRSRWQGHDDPFAPADNATETSTIDPRGRINVRGIASVLALARYLSTQAHLSKDLIFVISDGHLEGINAWSSAYFGSVSNGLKVDPVSAGGSQVWNAISIDYPADSFSALEIQYEGFDGQLPNMDVINTVVRIADSVVGGMPVRFGASSAKSLLKEPLQNLARKWGVRLRSDVEYELGNYEAGVRSALRQVGFGVSGKSSGPHGFFQRHHIDAITLYAVPATGPYGFFHMGRLIESFVRSMSNLLERLHHSQFFYLLLNPRRFVPIGTAILIPLFLSISLTISGLAMWFAEEKVSKQKREAVLSSLGPAGIGEGDVQPETPTLGWYRDQVVKKYLALSGGEEKMEQKLVGHADALRESMRPIGATLACVVLTIVVGVTALYNWELLFLDPTATHTKRVSSHNAAIIAIWYKMPNKTNLTLHLFALFPLLQAYDVVLYRTVTVMLPIVGAGILRSRCTRNHARRVGSLLLAFAYLQAGMLVAILSVLNFALAALLALLAYAALSIGVEYPSLSSLQPIPFSWLGSLRGPSIVFFHPIVATWIIGPRFQLHIETLMIHWRLFNSATVPIVCVAYLPIILQVQVGAILRG
;
A
#
# COMPACT_ATOMS: atom_id res chain seq x y z
N MET A 1 26.72 -9.20 -19.34
CA MET A 1 25.69 -8.89 -20.35
C MET A 1 26.04 -7.51 -20.88
N PRO A 2 26.21 -7.29 -22.20
CA PRO A 2 25.66 -6.05 -22.72
C PRO A 2 24.23 -6.03 -22.16
N PRO A 3 23.81 -4.96 -21.48
CA PRO A 3 22.47 -4.93 -20.93
C PRO A 3 21.53 -5.36 -22.06
N SER A 4 20.53 -6.21 -21.78
CA SER A 4 19.60 -6.68 -22.82
C SER A 4 19.22 -5.48 -23.69
N SER A 5 18.97 -5.63 -24.99
CA SER A 5 18.65 -4.48 -25.85
C SER A 5 17.65 -3.53 -25.16
N ALA A 6 16.69 -4.10 -24.42
CA ALA A 6 15.82 -3.44 -23.47
C ALA A 6 16.52 -2.72 -22.28
N VAL A 7 17.40 -3.36 -21.47
CA VAL A 7 18.13 -2.69 -20.38
C VAL A 7 19.16 -1.67 -20.89
N ALA A 8 19.74 -1.86 -22.08
CA ALA A 8 20.68 -0.94 -22.69
C ALA A 8 19.95 0.31 -23.19
N TRP A 9 18.80 0.06 -23.82
CA TRP A 9 17.86 1.09 -24.20
C TRP A 9 17.32 1.81 -22.97
N LEU A 10 16.84 1.12 -21.93
CA LEU A 10 16.40 1.71 -20.67
C LEU A 10 17.52 2.52 -20.00
N ARG A 11 18.76 2.03 -19.98
CA ARG A 11 19.88 2.80 -19.43
C ARG A 11 20.13 4.06 -20.24
N ARG A 12 20.10 3.99 -21.58
CA ARG A 12 20.23 5.15 -22.46
C ARG A 12 19.06 6.13 -22.28
N VAL A 13 17.84 5.64 -22.16
CA VAL A 13 16.61 6.44 -21.98
C VAL A 13 16.53 7.06 -20.59
N CYS A 14 16.99 6.37 -19.54
CA CYS A 14 16.89 6.86 -18.17
C CYS A 14 18.07 7.73 -17.73
N LEU A 15 19.28 7.51 -18.28
CA LEU A 15 20.51 8.13 -17.77
C LEU A 15 21.26 9.03 -18.76
N ASN A 16 21.05 8.88 -20.08
CA ASN A 16 21.77 9.69 -21.08
C ASN A 16 20.88 10.82 -21.60
N ASP A 17 21.49 11.88 -22.15
CA ASP A 17 20.76 13.05 -22.68
C ASP A 17 19.73 12.68 -23.75
N TYR A 18 20.03 11.67 -24.58
CA TYR A 18 19.09 11.10 -25.57
C TYR A 18 17.71 10.78 -24.96
N GLY A 19 17.67 10.32 -23.71
CA GLY A 19 16.43 10.00 -23.03
C GLY A 19 15.48 11.17 -22.81
N TYR A 20 15.97 12.43 -22.81
CA TYR A 20 15.11 13.61 -22.72
C TYR A 20 14.18 13.76 -23.94
N THR A 21 14.52 13.18 -25.08
CA THR A 21 13.62 13.15 -26.26
C THR A 21 12.31 12.41 -25.97
N PHE A 22 12.34 11.41 -25.08
CA PHE A 22 11.15 10.69 -24.61
C PHE A 22 10.62 11.25 -23.29
N ALA A 23 11.50 11.62 -22.38
CA ALA A 23 11.11 12.07 -21.04
C ALA A 23 10.36 13.41 -21.07
N LEU A 24 10.69 14.34 -21.97
CA LEU A 24 9.98 15.63 -22.04
C LEU A 24 8.54 15.47 -22.57
N PRO A 25 8.27 14.80 -23.71
CA PRO A 25 6.89 14.53 -24.12
C PRO A 25 6.12 13.68 -23.09
N ALA A 26 6.75 12.65 -22.51
CA ALA A 26 6.12 11.81 -21.51
C ALA A 26 5.76 12.59 -20.24
N LEU A 27 6.64 13.49 -19.77
CA LEU A 27 6.37 14.39 -18.66
C LEU A 27 5.18 15.29 -18.97
N THR A 28 5.14 15.90 -20.15
CA THR A 28 4.04 16.79 -20.56
C THR A 28 2.71 16.06 -20.58
N ILE A 29 2.66 14.88 -21.22
CA ILE A 29 1.45 14.05 -21.30
C ILE A 29 1.03 13.59 -19.89
N ALA A 30 1.95 13.03 -19.11
CA ALA A 30 1.65 12.53 -17.77
C ALA A 30 1.18 13.65 -16.83
N SER A 31 1.83 14.81 -16.88
CA SER A 31 1.46 16.01 -16.11
C SER A 31 0.07 16.51 -16.49
N ALA A 32 -0.24 16.59 -17.79
CA ALA A 32 -1.54 17.03 -18.28
C ALA A 32 -2.66 16.04 -17.90
N VAL A 33 -2.45 14.73 -18.15
CA VAL A 33 -3.43 13.68 -17.80
C VAL A 33 -3.68 13.64 -16.30
N LEU A 34 -2.60 13.65 -15.49
CA LEU A 34 -2.74 13.62 -14.04
C LEU A 34 -3.45 14.87 -13.52
N SER A 35 -3.13 16.05 -14.07
CA SER A 35 -3.80 17.29 -13.67
C SER A 35 -5.30 17.24 -13.99
N GLN A 36 -5.68 16.75 -15.16
CA GLN A 36 -7.09 16.59 -15.54
C GLN A 36 -7.81 15.54 -14.70
N LEU A 37 -7.15 14.43 -14.35
CA LEU A 37 -7.70 13.43 -13.44
C LEU A 37 -7.95 14.02 -12.05
N VAL A 38 -7.01 14.81 -11.52
CA VAL A 38 -7.17 15.48 -10.23
C VAL A 38 -8.34 16.47 -10.25
N ILE A 39 -8.41 17.35 -11.26
CA ILE A 39 -9.49 18.34 -11.39
C ILE A 39 -10.88 17.66 -11.46
N ARG A 40 -10.98 16.50 -12.13
CA ARG A 40 -12.26 15.77 -12.27
C ARG A 40 -12.63 14.93 -11.06
N ARG A 41 -11.67 14.51 -10.24
CA ARG A 41 -11.87 13.54 -9.14
C ARG A 41 -11.84 14.16 -7.76
N ILE A 42 -11.26 15.34 -7.60
CA ILE A 42 -11.07 15.98 -6.31
C ILE A 42 -11.69 17.39 -6.36
N SER A 43 -12.53 17.70 -5.38
CA SER A 43 -13.15 19.00 -5.26
C SER A 43 -12.11 20.10 -5.00
N PHE A 44 -12.36 21.27 -5.60
CA PHE A 44 -11.59 22.47 -5.33
C PHE A 44 -11.72 22.87 -3.85
N THR A 45 -10.63 23.36 -3.25
CA THR A 45 -10.61 23.78 -1.84
C THR A 45 -10.18 25.24 -1.77
N GLU A 46 -11.16 26.11 -1.52
CA GLU A 46 -10.91 27.54 -1.41
C GLU A 46 -10.07 27.88 -0.17
N ILE A 47 -9.07 28.75 -0.34
CA ILE A 47 -8.28 29.31 0.76
C ILE A 47 -8.05 30.80 0.52
N ASP A 48 -7.40 31.16 -0.60
CA ASP A 48 -7.07 32.56 -0.90
C ASP A 48 -7.43 32.99 -2.33
N PHE A 49 -7.85 32.07 -3.21
CA PHE A 49 -8.06 32.39 -4.63
C PHE A 49 -9.17 33.43 -4.82
N GLN A 50 -10.30 33.28 -4.12
CA GLN A 50 -11.39 34.26 -4.15
C GLN A 50 -10.95 35.60 -3.55
N THR A 51 -10.10 35.57 -2.52
CA THR A 51 -9.52 36.81 -1.96
C THR A 51 -8.64 37.51 -2.98
N TYR A 52 -7.83 36.77 -3.75
CA TYR A 52 -6.99 37.35 -4.80
C TYR A 52 -7.81 37.95 -5.95
N VAL A 53 -8.90 37.28 -6.34
CA VAL A 53 -9.85 37.80 -7.34
C VAL A 53 -10.57 39.04 -6.82
N GLY A 54 -11.03 39.05 -5.56
CA GLY A 54 -11.65 40.21 -4.91
C GLY A 54 -10.70 41.42 -4.79
N GLN A 55 -9.44 41.20 -4.43
CA GLN A 55 -8.40 42.25 -4.44
C GLN A 55 -8.22 42.85 -5.84
N ALA A 56 -8.26 42.02 -6.88
CA ALA A 56 -8.16 42.47 -8.26
C ALA A 56 -9.43 43.19 -8.73
N ALA A 57 -10.62 42.83 -8.23
CA ALA A 57 -11.87 43.51 -8.52
C ALA A 57 -11.85 44.95 -7.99
N LEU A 58 -11.44 45.16 -6.73
CA LEU A 58 -11.27 46.51 -6.15
C LEU A 58 -10.31 47.37 -6.99
N PHE A 59 -9.21 46.78 -7.46
CA PHE A 59 -8.28 47.46 -8.37
C PHE A 59 -8.95 47.80 -9.72
N LEU A 60 -9.74 46.90 -10.29
CA LEU A 60 -10.48 47.17 -11.55
C LEU A 60 -11.55 48.26 -11.38
N ASP A 61 -12.14 48.37 -10.20
CA ASP A 61 -13.14 49.40 -9.84
C ASP A 61 -12.52 50.78 -9.59
N GLY A 62 -11.19 50.88 -9.60
CA GLY A 62 -10.47 52.15 -9.54
C GLY A 62 -9.64 52.37 -8.28
N GLU A 63 -9.63 51.44 -7.33
CA GLU A 63 -8.83 51.57 -6.09
C GLU A 63 -7.33 51.53 -6.41
N ARG A 64 -6.59 52.50 -5.87
CA ARG A 64 -5.13 52.67 -6.06
C ARG A 64 -4.37 52.81 -4.74
N ASP A 65 -5.08 53.01 -3.63
CA ASP A 65 -4.50 52.93 -2.29
C ASP A 65 -4.36 51.46 -1.88
N TYR A 66 -3.11 51.02 -1.69
CA TYR A 66 -2.79 49.66 -1.28
C TYR A 66 -3.35 49.29 0.09
N ALA A 67 -3.62 50.27 0.96
CA ALA A 67 -4.22 50.03 2.27
C ALA A 67 -5.69 49.60 2.17
N ASN A 68 -6.39 49.98 1.10
CA ASN A 68 -7.82 49.71 0.88
C ASN A 68 -8.09 48.47 0.02
N LEU A 69 -7.05 47.81 -0.48
CA LEU A 69 -7.18 46.56 -1.26
C LEU A 69 -7.44 45.36 -0.34
N ASP A 70 -8.55 45.39 0.39
CA ASP A 70 -9.01 44.36 1.33
C ASP A 70 -10.51 44.04 1.09
N PRO A 71 -10.84 42.99 0.32
CA PRO A 71 -12.22 42.67 -0.01
C PRO A 71 -12.99 42.14 1.21
N GLU A 72 -14.24 42.57 1.36
CA GLU A 72 -15.12 42.11 2.45
C GLU A 72 -15.32 40.58 2.40
N GLY A 73 -15.11 39.91 3.53
CA GLY A 73 -15.19 38.44 3.62
C GLY A 73 -13.96 37.68 3.07
N GLY A 74 -12.91 38.39 2.65
CA GLY A 74 -11.64 37.79 2.22
C GLY A 74 -10.69 37.43 3.36
N SER A 75 -9.58 36.76 3.01
CA SER A 75 -8.51 36.33 3.93
C SER A 75 -7.59 37.48 4.43
N GLY A 76 -7.89 38.72 4.06
CA GLY A 76 -7.20 39.95 4.49
C GLY A 76 -6.58 40.77 3.35
N PRO A 77 -5.85 41.86 3.71
CA PRO A 77 -5.44 42.88 2.75
C PRO A 77 -4.38 42.39 1.76
N CYS A 78 -4.27 43.08 0.63
CA CYS A 78 -3.24 42.82 -0.37
C CYS A 78 -1.85 43.08 0.21
N VAL A 79 -1.03 42.03 0.27
CA VAL A 79 0.37 42.06 0.75
C VAL A 79 1.36 41.64 -0.34
N TYR A 80 0.94 41.73 -1.59
CA TYR A 80 1.68 41.24 -2.74
C TYR A 80 2.04 42.41 -3.65
N PRO A 81 3.19 42.38 -4.35
CA PRO A 81 3.55 43.49 -5.23
C PRO A 81 2.63 43.56 -6.48
N ALA A 82 2.79 44.64 -7.24
CA ALA A 82 1.80 45.10 -8.23
C ALA A 82 1.46 44.10 -9.35
N VAL A 83 2.37 43.19 -9.74
CA VAL A 83 2.07 42.19 -10.79
C VAL A 83 1.03 41.18 -10.31
N HIS A 84 0.95 40.92 -8.99
CA HIS A 84 -0.11 40.07 -8.42
C HIS A 84 -1.50 40.59 -8.81
N LEU A 85 -1.75 41.88 -8.66
CA LEU A 85 -3.04 42.49 -9.01
C LEU A 85 -3.32 42.36 -10.50
N TYR A 86 -2.36 42.72 -11.37
CA TYR A 86 -2.53 42.63 -12.82
C TYR A 86 -2.81 41.19 -13.29
N MET A 87 -2.17 40.22 -12.66
CA MET A 87 -2.36 38.80 -12.95
C MET A 87 -3.73 38.31 -12.49
N TYR A 88 -4.18 38.68 -11.29
CA TYR A 88 -5.51 38.28 -10.82
C TYR A 88 -6.64 39.11 -11.45
N SER A 89 -6.37 40.26 -12.06
CA SER A 89 -7.33 40.94 -12.95
C SER A 89 -7.65 40.09 -14.18
N PHE A 90 -6.65 39.38 -14.73
CA PHE A 90 -6.91 38.39 -15.80
C PHE A 90 -7.75 37.22 -15.30
N PHE A 91 -7.49 36.70 -14.10
CA PHE A 91 -8.31 35.62 -13.52
C PHE A 91 -9.72 36.08 -13.14
N ASN A 92 -9.89 37.32 -12.68
CA ASN A 92 -11.19 37.94 -12.42
C ASN A 92 -12.04 37.96 -13.70
N TRP A 93 -11.46 38.38 -14.83
CA TRP A 93 -12.11 38.32 -16.13
C TRP A 93 -12.40 36.88 -16.58
N LEU A 94 -11.44 35.97 -16.44
CA LEU A 94 -11.56 34.59 -16.92
C LEU A 94 -12.62 33.77 -16.16
N THR A 95 -12.82 34.08 -14.88
CA THR A 95 -13.69 33.33 -13.97
C THR A 95 -15.04 34.01 -13.71
N ASP A 96 -15.32 35.12 -14.38
CA ASP A 96 -16.52 35.95 -14.16
C ASP A 96 -16.67 36.34 -12.68
N GLY A 97 -15.65 37.00 -12.13
CA GLY A 97 -15.64 37.42 -10.73
C GLY A 97 -15.42 36.28 -9.72
N GLY A 98 -14.85 35.15 -10.15
CA GLY A 98 -14.64 33.97 -9.31
C GLY A 98 -15.80 32.97 -9.30
N ASN A 99 -16.88 33.22 -10.05
CA ASN A 99 -18.06 32.36 -10.13
C ASN A 99 -17.80 31.04 -10.87
N ASN A 100 -16.92 31.03 -11.87
CA ASN A 100 -16.56 29.84 -12.64
C ASN A 100 -15.07 29.50 -12.49
N ILE A 101 -14.77 28.54 -11.63
CA ILE A 101 -13.39 28.20 -11.23
C ILE A 101 -12.70 27.26 -12.24
N LEU A 102 -13.46 26.50 -13.03
CA LEU A 102 -12.90 25.46 -13.91
C LEU A 102 -11.93 26.01 -14.99
N PRO A 103 -12.21 27.15 -15.67
CA PRO A 103 -11.25 27.79 -16.57
C PRO A 103 -9.92 28.13 -15.88
N ALA A 104 -9.96 28.67 -14.66
CA ALA A 104 -8.75 28.97 -13.90
C ALA A 104 -7.98 27.70 -13.54
N GLN A 105 -8.65 26.62 -13.10
CA GLN A 105 -7.97 25.35 -12.82
C GLN A 105 -7.27 24.78 -14.05
N ASN A 106 -7.84 24.94 -15.24
CA ASN A 106 -7.20 24.52 -16.50
C ASN A 106 -5.96 25.37 -16.82
N VAL A 107 -6.00 26.68 -16.57
CA VAL A 107 -4.82 27.55 -16.70
C VAL A 107 -3.73 27.13 -15.71
N PHE A 108 -4.09 26.83 -14.45
CA PHE A 108 -3.13 26.34 -13.45
C PHE A 108 -2.59 24.93 -13.77
N ALA A 109 -3.37 24.08 -14.45
CA ALA A 109 -2.88 22.80 -14.99
C ALA A 109 -1.85 23.00 -16.11
N ALA A 110 -2.11 23.95 -17.01
CA ALA A 110 -1.15 24.35 -18.04
C ALA A 110 0.12 24.95 -17.40
N LEU A 111 -0.04 25.79 -16.39
CA LEU A 111 1.06 26.39 -15.61
C LEU A 111 1.92 25.32 -14.92
N SER A 112 1.30 24.32 -14.29
CA SER A 112 2.01 23.19 -13.65
C SER A 112 2.86 22.44 -14.67
N THR A 113 2.26 22.14 -15.82
CA THR A 113 2.94 21.44 -16.92
C THR A 113 4.08 22.27 -17.51
N ALA A 114 3.87 23.57 -17.73
CA ALA A 114 4.90 24.49 -18.20
C ALA A 114 6.06 24.62 -17.21
N THR A 115 5.77 24.73 -15.91
CA THR A 115 6.78 24.79 -14.84
C THR A 115 7.62 23.53 -14.83
N ASN A 116 6.98 22.35 -14.85
CA ASN A 116 7.69 21.07 -14.88
C ASN A 116 8.54 20.92 -16.15
N LEU A 117 8.07 21.40 -17.31
CA LEU A 117 8.83 21.38 -18.55
C LEU A 117 10.08 22.28 -18.49
N ILE A 118 9.95 23.52 -18.03
CA ILE A 118 11.10 24.43 -17.87
C ILE A 118 12.10 23.87 -16.86
N VAL A 119 11.64 23.30 -15.74
CA VAL A 119 12.52 22.65 -14.76
C VAL A 119 13.25 21.46 -15.38
N ALA A 120 12.57 20.63 -16.18
CA ALA A 120 13.19 19.52 -16.88
C ALA A 120 14.24 19.98 -17.92
N LEU A 121 14.01 21.11 -18.59
CA LEU A 121 15.00 21.74 -19.48
C LEU A 121 16.20 22.28 -18.70
N VAL A 122 15.99 22.88 -17.53
CA VAL A 122 17.06 23.30 -16.62
C VAL A 122 17.88 22.08 -16.15
N TYR A 123 17.22 20.97 -15.81
CA TYR A 123 17.89 19.72 -15.44
C TYR A 123 18.75 19.17 -16.59
N ARG A 124 18.23 19.22 -17.82
CA ARG A 124 18.97 18.83 -19.02
C ARG A 124 20.22 19.70 -19.22
N GLN A 125 20.09 21.01 -19.11
CA GLN A 125 21.24 21.94 -19.21
C GLN A 125 22.27 21.75 -18.10
N ALA A 126 21.83 21.36 -16.89
CA ALA A 126 22.69 21.01 -15.77
C ALA A 126 23.37 19.63 -15.93
N GLY A 127 22.90 18.78 -16.85
CA GLY A 127 23.41 17.43 -17.06
C GLY A 127 22.90 16.38 -16.07
N MET A 128 21.71 16.60 -15.51
CA MET A 128 21.03 15.56 -14.75
C MET A 128 20.50 14.45 -15.68
N PRO A 129 20.38 13.21 -15.20
CA PRO A 129 19.81 12.13 -15.99
C PRO A 129 18.28 12.32 -16.16
N PRO A 130 17.67 11.89 -17.28
CA PRO A 130 16.22 11.99 -17.53
C PRO A 130 15.34 11.40 -16.41
N ILE A 131 15.80 10.37 -15.69
CA ILE A 131 15.09 9.80 -14.55
C ILE A 131 14.82 10.82 -13.42
N ALA A 132 15.62 11.88 -13.33
CA ALA A 132 15.43 12.95 -12.35
C ALA A 132 14.18 13.81 -12.58
N VAL A 133 13.50 13.63 -13.72
CA VAL A 133 12.23 14.29 -14.04
C VAL A 133 11.04 13.60 -13.34
N LEU A 134 11.14 12.32 -12.99
CA LEU A 134 10.04 11.57 -12.36
C LEU A 134 9.51 12.19 -11.07
N PRO A 135 10.36 12.64 -10.11
CA PRO A 135 9.87 13.26 -8.88
C PRO A 135 8.96 14.47 -9.11
N LEU A 136 9.10 15.19 -10.24
CA LEU A 136 8.35 16.41 -10.52
C LEU A 136 6.82 16.20 -10.61
N ILE A 137 6.38 14.98 -10.93
CA ILE A 137 4.95 14.62 -11.03
C ILE A 137 4.42 13.80 -9.86
N LEU A 138 5.29 13.36 -8.93
CA LEU A 138 4.92 12.43 -7.85
C LEU A 138 4.46 13.13 -6.56
N SER A 139 4.61 14.44 -6.44
CA SER A 139 4.25 15.16 -5.21
C SER A 139 2.75 15.44 -5.13
N LYS A 140 2.10 14.87 -4.11
CA LYS A 140 0.68 15.13 -3.80
C LYS A 140 0.48 16.59 -3.45
N ARG A 141 1.38 17.17 -2.65
CA ARG A 141 1.25 18.55 -2.17
C ARG A 141 1.34 19.55 -3.33
N MET A 142 2.24 19.31 -4.29
CA MET A 142 2.40 20.20 -5.46
C MET A 142 1.17 20.24 -6.35
N HIS A 143 0.57 19.08 -6.67
CA HIS A 143 -0.70 19.04 -7.42
C HIS A 143 -1.80 19.79 -6.69
N SER A 144 -1.85 19.66 -5.36
CA SER A 144 -2.85 20.33 -4.54
C SER A 144 -2.64 21.86 -4.47
N ILE A 145 -1.40 22.34 -4.45
CA ILE A 145 -1.07 23.78 -4.50
C ILE A 145 -1.46 24.39 -5.85
N PHE A 146 -1.10 23.74 -6.96
CA PHE A 146 -1.38 24.26 -8.30
C PHE A 146 -2.86 24.16 -8.65
N LEU A 147 -3.48 22.99 -8.50
CA LEU A 147 -4.78 22.69 -9.12
C LEU A 147 -5.98 22.92 -8.20
N LEU A 148 -5.82 22.69 -6.89
CA LEU A 148 -6.92 22.68 -5.93
C LEU A 148 -6.98 23.93 -5.05
N ARG A 149 -5.91 24.74 -5.03
CA ARG A 149 -5.82 25.99 -4.26
C ARG A 149 -5.47 27.21 -5.09
N MET A 150 -4.78 27.01 -6.22
CA MET A 150 -4.46 28.06 -7.20
C MET A 150 -3.77 29.30 -6.59
N PHE A 151 -2.79 29.04 -5.73
CA PHE A 151 -2.00 30.10 -5.10
C PHE A 151 -1.15 30.88 -6.12
N ASN A 152 -0.71 32.07 -5.74
CA ASN A 152 0.15 32.91 -6.58
C ASN A 152 1.62 32.42 -6.65
N ASP A 153 2.08 31.63 -5.66
CA ASP A 153 3.44 31.08 -5.60
C ASP A 153 3.85 30.27 -6.85
N PRO A 154 3.03 29.33 -7.36
CA PRO A 154 3.22 28.69 -8.66
C PRO A 154 3.68 29.60 -9.80
N ILE A 155 3.03 30.76 -9.96
CA ILE A 155 3.28 31.66 -11.08
C ILE A 155 4.60 32.41 -10.85
N ALA A 156 4.83 32.88 -9.63
CA ALA A 156 6.10 33.51 -9.25
C ALA A 156 7.29 32.57 -9.49
N ILE A 157 7.17 31.30 -9.10
CA ILE A 157 8.24 30.30 -9.27
C ILE A 157 8.47 29.93 -10.73
N LEU A 158 7.44 29.90 -11.59
CA LEU A 158 7.63 29.75 -13.03
C LEU A 158 8.55 30.85 -13.60
N PHE A 159 8.30 32.12 -13.24
CA PHE A 159 9.15 33.24 -13.68
C PHE A 159 10.59 33.13 -13.17
N VAL A 160 10.80 32.65 -11.94
CA VAL A 160 12.15 32.38 -11.41
C VAL A 160 12.86 31.32 -12.26
N TYR A 161 12.19 30.23 -12.61
CA TYR A 161 12.80 29.19 -13.46
C TYR A 161 13.05 29.66 -14.90
N LEU A 162 12.18 30.48 -15.47
CA LEU A 162 12.42 31.14 -16.75
C LEU A 162 13.62 32.10 -16.69
N ALA A 163 13.74 32.86 -15.61
CA ALA A 163 14.87 33.75 -15.37
C ALA A 163 16.19 32.98 -15.23
N LEU A 164 16.20 31.86 -14.51
CA LEU A 164 17.35 30.98 -14.39
C LEU A 164 17.70 30.35 -15.75
N TYR A 165 16.71 29.86 -16.50
CA TYR A 165 16.93 29.32 -17.84
C TYR A 165 17.56 30.37 -18.78
N ALA A 166 17.12 31.63 -18.72
CA ALA A 166 17.75 32.73 -19.46
C ALA A 166 19.21 32.99 -19.01
N ALA A 167 19.49 32.94 -17.71
CA ALA A 167 20.84 33.10 -17.16
C ALA A 167 21.80 31.98 -17.62
N LEU A 168 21.35 30.73 -17.66
CA LEU A 168 22.15 29.59 -18.15
C LEU A 168 22.51 29.68 -19.64
N ASN A 169 21.72 30.43 -20.40
CA ASN A 169 21.99 30.76 -21.81
C ASN A 169 22.74 32.09 -21.97
N ALA A 170 23.37 32.60 -20.89
CA ALA A 170 24.11 33.86 -20.83
C ALA A 170 23.30 35.13 -21.18
N ARG A 171 21.95 35.06 -21.15
CA ARG A 171 21.05 36.19 -21.42
C ARG A 171 20.66 36.89 -20.11
N TRP A 172 21.64 37.50 -19.45
CA TRP A 172 21.48 38.10 -18.12
C TRP A 172 20.44 39.23 -18.04
N ARG A 173 20.29 40.06 -19.08
CA ARG A 173 19.26 41.12 -19.11
C ARG A 173 17.84 40.55 -19.17
N VAL A 174 17.63 39.51 -19.98
CA VAL A 174 16.34 38.79 -20.07
C VAL A 174 16.06 38.06 -18.76
N SER A 175 17.09 37.48 -18.14
CA SER A 175 16.98 36.91 -16.80
C SER A 175 16.52 37.93 -15.76
N ALA A 176 17.12 39.13 -15.72
CA ALA A 176 16.72 40.20 -14.81
C ALA A 176 15.26 40.64 -15.04
N LEU A 177 14.85 40.79 -16.31
CA LEU A 177 13.48 41.14 -16.66
C LEU A 177 12.47 40.08 -16.16
N LEU A 178 12.70 38.81 -16.45
CA LEU A 178 11.82 37.71 -16.02
C LEU A 178 11.80 37.56 -14.49
N PHE A 179 12.95 37.74 -13.83
CA PHE A 179 13.06 37.72 -12.39
C PHE A 179 12.23 38.85 -11.75
N SER A 180 12.20 40.02 -12.39
CA SER A 180 11.40 41.16 -11.95
C SER A 180 9.90 40.87 -11.97
N PHE A 181 9.40 40.17 -12.99
CA PHE A 181 7.99 39.74 -13.01
C PHE A 181 7.67 38.77 -11.87
N GLY A 182 8.55 37.80 -11.58
CA GLY A 182 8.40 36.91 -10.43
C GLY A 182 8.38 37.68 -9.09
N LEU A 183 9.33 38.61 -8.90
CA LEU A 183 9.37 39.49 -7.73
C LEU A 183 8.11 40.33 -7.59
N GLY A 184 7.59 40.82 -8.72
CA GLY A 184 6.37 41.62 -8.79
C GLY A 184 5.11 40.85 -8.40
N ILE A 185 5.14 39.51 -8.36
CA ILE A 185 4.01 38.67 -7.91
C ILE A 185 4.15 38.37 -6.42
N LYS A 186 5.36 38.02 -5.97
CA LYS A 186 5.59 37.63 -4.57
C LYS A 186 7.02 37.90 -4.12
N MET A 187 7.15 38.48 -2.92
CA MET A 187 8.43 38.90 -2.36
C MET A 187 9.40 37.75 -2.03
N ASN A 188 8.93 36.51 -1.91
CA ASN A 188 9.78 35.34 -1.63
C ASN A 188 10.87 35.13 -2.69
N VAL A 189 10.66 35.63 -3.91
CA VAL A 189 11.64 35.61 -4.99
C VAL A 189 12.95 36.31 -4.60
N LEU A 190 12.92 37.27 -3.65
CA LEU A 190 14.12 37.90 -3.10
C LEU A 190 15.11 36.90 -2.48
N LEU A 191 14.66 35.74 -2.01
CA LEU A 191 15.54 34.72 -1.42
C LEU A 191 16.58 34.16 -2.44
N PHE A 192 16.28 34.25 -3.74
CA PHE A 192 17.20 33.84 -4.81
C PHE A 192 18.19 34.94 -5.22
N LEU A 193 17.86 36.22 -4.93
CA LEU A 193 18.58 37.37 -5.44
C LEU A 193 20.05 37.40 -5.03
N PRO A 194 20.45 37.15 -3.75
CA PRO A 194 21.86 37.14 -3.37
C PRO A 194 22.70 36.14 -4.18
N GLY A 195 22.19 34.92 -4.35
CA GLY A 195 22.89 33.89 -5.12
C GLY A 195 22.97 34.20 -6.62
N ILE A 196 21.88 34.70 -7.22
CA ILE A 196 21.88 35.08 -8.65
C ILE A 196 22.75 36.32 -8.90
N ALA A 197 22.72 37.32 -8.00
CA ALA A 197 23.56 38.51 -8.09
C ALA A 197 25.05 38.17 -7.95
N ALA A 198 25.41 37.26 -7.04
CA ALA A 198 26.78 36.76 -6.93
C ALA A 198 27.22 36.03 -8.22
N ALA A 199 26.36 35.21 -8.80
CA ALA A 199 26.62 34.56 -10.08
C ALA A 199 26.76 35.58 -11.24
N ALA A 200 25.88 36.58 -11.32
CA ALA A 200 25.96 37.65 -12.30
C ALA A 200 27.28 38.43 -12.17
N PHE A 201 27.67 38.78 -10.94
CA PHE A 201 28.95 39.45 -10.66
C PHE A 201 30.15 38.63 -11.14
N VAL A 202 30.21 37.33 -10.82
CA VAL A 202 31.31 36.45 -11.23
C VAL A 202 31.44 36.33 -12.75
N TYR A 203 30.33 36.25 -13.48
CA TYR A 203 30.36 35.97 -14.93
C TYR A 203 30.24 37.21 -15.83
N THR A 204 29.74 38.33 -15.32
CA THR A 204 29.54 39.57 -16.11
C THR A 204 30.30 40.79 -15.55
N GLY A 205 31.00 40.62 -14.43
CA GLY A 205 31.69 41.70 -13.72
C GLY A 205 30.74 42.67 -13.02
N LEU A 206 31.29 43.77 -12.51
CA LEU A 206 30.52 44.76 -11.75
C LEU A 206 29.47 45.46 -12.61
N ALA A 207 29.83 45.84 -13.85
CA ALA A 207 28.91 46.54 -14.75
C ALA A 207 27.68 45.69 -15.10
N GLY A 208 27.86 44.38 -15.30
CA GLY A 208 26.76 43.46 -15.57
C GLY A 208 25.89 43.20 -14.33
N ALA A 209 26.50 43.07 -13.15
CA ALA A 209 25.76 42.95 -11.89
C ALA A 209 24.93 44.20 -11.57
N VAL A 210 25.51 45.40 -11.73
CA VAL A 210 24.79 46.67 -11.59
C VAL A 210 23.66 46.75 -12.61
N SER A 211 23.92 46.43 -13.88
CA SER A 211 22.87 46.38 -14.91
C SER A 211 21.75 45.39 -14.55
N TYR A 212 22.05 44.25 -13.94
CA TYR A 212 21.05 43.26 -13.52
C TYR A 212 20.13 43.84 -12.43
N VAL A 213 20.70 44.45 -11.40
CA VAL A 213 19.94 45.07 -10.30
C VAL A 213 19.19 46.32 -10.76
N SER A 214 19.79 47.15 -11.62
CA SER A 214 19.14 48.34 -12.19
C SER A 214 17.91 47.98 -13.01
N ILE A 215 17.97 46.91 -13.84
CA ILE A 215 16.79 46.44 -14.59
C ILE A 215 15.67 46.04 -13.62
N ILE A 216 16.01 45.31 -12.55
CA ILE A 216 15.00 44.92 -11.53
C ILE A 216 14.36 46.15 -10.91
N ALA A 217 15.16 47.11 -10.45
CA ALA A 217 14.66 48.33 -9.83
C ALA A 217 13.78 49.15 -10.80
N LEU A 218 14.20 49.33 -12.05
CA LEU A 218 13.45 50.08 -13.05
C LEU A 218 12.12 49.41 -13.42
N VAL A 219 12.11 48.09 -13.57
CA VAL A 219 10.89 47.34 -13.89
C VAL A 219 9.92 47.35 -12.70
N GLN A 220 10.40 47.16 -11.47
CA GLN A 220 9.53 47.28 -10.28
C GLN A 220 8.96 48.69 -10.15
N ALA A 221 9.79 49.73 -10.33
CA ALA A 221 9.32 51.12 -10.30
C ALA A 221 8.24 51.38 -11.35
N ALA A 222 8.46 50.96 -12.61
CA ALA A 222 7.49 51.14 -13.69
C ALA A 222 6.16 50.41 -13.43
N ILE A 223 6.21 49.16 -12.98
CA ILE A 223 5.00 48.35 -12.70
C ILE A 223 4.23 48.92 -11.50
N SER A 224 4.93 49.42 -10.48
CA SER A 224 4.33 50.01 -9.27
C SER A 224 3.84 51.45 -9.44
N LEU A 225 4.08 52.08 -10.59
CA LEU A 225 3.81 53.51 -10.82
C LEU A 225 2.37 53.93 -10.48
N PRO A 226 1.31 53.19 -10.85
CA PRO A 226 -0.07 53.58 -10.54
C PRO A 226 -0.37 53.67 -9.05
N PHE A 227 0.36 52.93 -8.23
CA PHE A 227 0.16 52.87 -6.78
C PHE A 227 1.10 53.84 -6.06
N THR A 228 2.36 53.91 -6.49
CA THR A 228 3.37 54.79 -5.89
C THR A 228 3.13 56.27 -6.20
N MET A 229 2.48 56.60 -7.31
CA MET A 229 2.03 57.97 -7.58
C MET A 229 0.86 58.40 -6.68
N HIS A 230 0.08 57.45 -6.15
CA HIS A 230 -1.02 57.73 -5.24
C HIS A 230 -0.52 57.80 -3.79
N ASP A 231 0.08 56.70 -3.30
CA ASP A 231 0.77 56.65 -2.01
C ASP A 231 1.91 55.62 -2.04
N ALA A 232 3.15 56.12 -2.18
CA ALA A 232 4.34 55.28 -2.16
C ALA A 232 4.56 54.57 -0.81
N ASN A 233 4.20 55.21 0.31
CA ASN A 233 4.40 54.63 1.63
C ASN A 233 3.43 53.47 1.86
N ALA A 234 2.15 53.64 1.51
CA ALA A 234 1.16 52.57 1.56
C ALA A 234 1.59 51.38 0.69
N TYR A 235 2.06 51.64 -0.54
CA TYR A 235 2.56 50.59 -1.42
C TYR A 235 3.70 49.78 -0.79
N PHE A 236 4.81 50.43 -0.38
CA PHE A 236 5.98 49.70 0.12
C PHE A 236 5.71 49.01 1.46
N THR A 237 4.92 49.61 2.34
CA THR A 237 4.59 49.05 3.67
C THR A 237 3.72 47.79 3.55
N HIS A 238 2.80 47.75 2.58
CA HIS A 238 1.91 46.61 2.39
C HIS A 238 2.48 45.55 1.44
N ALA A 239 2.97 45.95 0.26
CA ALA A 239 3.51 45.04 -0.76
C ALA A 239 4.78 44.30 -0.31
N PHE A 240 5.58 44.90 0.58
CA PHE A 240 6.80 44.33 1.15
C PHE A 240 6.76 44.34 2.69
N ASN A 241 5.68 43.81 3.27
CA ASN A 241 5.47 43.82 4.71
C ASN A 241 6.36 42.79 5.46
N PHE A 242 7.51 43.25 5.97
CA PHE A 242 8.40 42.45 6.81
C PHE A 242 7.95 42.30 8.27
N SER A 243 6.96 43.09 8.72
CA SER A 243 6.45 43.06 10.09
C SER A 243 5.38 41.98 10.31
N ARG A 244 4.79 41.46 9.23
CA ARG A 244 3.66 40.52 9.29
C ARG A 244 4.01 39.25 10.06
N THR A 245 3.14 38.89 11.00
CA THR A 245 3.25 37.67 11.79
C THR A 245 2.13 36.71 11.40
N PHE A 246 2.49 35.51 10.94
CA PHE A 246 1.50 34.46 10.69
C PHE A 246 1.11 33.75 11.99
N LEU A 247 -0.12 33.23 12.04
CA LEU A 247 -0.62 32.50 13.20
C LEU A 247 0.19 31.23 13.44
N TYR A 248 0.52 30.98 14.71
CA TYR A 248 1.32 29.83 15.13
C TYR A 248 0.68 28.48 14.77
N VAL A 249 -0.64 28.41 14.63
CA VAL A 249 -1.36 27.18 14.26
C VAL A 249 -1.04 26.69 12.84
N TRP A 250 -0.68 27.58 11.93
CA TRP A 250 -0.46 27.26 10.51
C TRP A 250 1.00 27.00 10.16
N THR A 251 1.95 27.22 11.09
CA THR A 251 3.37 26.99 10.82
C THR A 251 3.71 25.51 10.78
N VAL A 252 4.45 25.08 9.76
CA VAL A 252 5.08 23.76 9.71
C VAL A 252 6.51 23.78 10.25
N ASN A 253 7.14 24.96 10.31
CA ASN A 253 8.48 25.16 10.84
C ASN A 253 8.43 25.67 12.29
N TRP A 254 9.39 25.27 13.11
CA TRP A 254 9.49 25.65 14.53
C TRP A 254 8.26 25.31 15.40
N ARG A 255 7.45 24.32 15.03
CA ARG A 255 6.24 23.90 15.78
C ARG A 255 6.55 23.27 17.15
N PHE A 256 7.80 22.90 17.39
CA PHE A 256 8.30 22.43 18.68
C PHE A 256 8.73 23.58 19.62
N VAL A 257 8.71 24.84 19.13
CA VAL A 257 9.04 26.03 19.92
C VAL A 257 7.75 26.64 20.46
N SER A 258 7.69 26.94 21.76
CA SER A 258 6.49 27.55 22.36
C SER A 258 6.01 28.79 21.59
N GLU A 259 4.69 28.97 21.49
CA GLU A 259 4.06 30.09 20.78
C GLU A 259 4.57 31.47 21.23
N LYS A 260 4.77 31.65 22.54
CA LYS A 260 5.34 32.89 23.11
C LYS A 260 6.72 33.21 22.56
N THR A 261 7.58 32.19 22.44
CA THR A 261 8.93 32.35 21.89
C THR A 261 8.88 32.58 20.38
N PHE A 262 8.03 31.84 19.66
CA PHE A 262 7.84 31.98 18.22
C PHE A 262 7.37 33.39 17.82
N LEU A 263 6.44 33.99 18.57
CA LEU A 263 5.94 35.34 18.31
C LEU A 263 6.87 36.45 18.79
N SER A 264 7.94 36.13 19.52
CA SER A 264 8.87 37.13 20.06
C SER A 264 9.72 37.82 18.98
N GLN A 265 9.93 39.13 19.15
CA GLN A 265 10.79 39.93 18.27
C GLN A 265 12.27 39.53 18.33
N HIS A 266 12.74 39.07 19.50
CA HIS A 266 14.11 38.58 19.68
C HIS A 266 14.38 37.34 18.82
N PHE A 267 13.44 36.40 18.77
CA PHE A 267 13.55 35.20 17.95
C PHE A 267 13.57 35.55 16.45
N ALA A 268 12.68 36.44 15.99
CA ALA A 268 12.66 36.89 14.60
C ALA A 268 13.97 37.59 14.18
N LYS A 269 14.50 38.52 15.00
CA LYS A 269 15.78 39.19 14.75
C LYS A 269 16.96 38.20 14.76
N GLY A 270 16.94 37.21 15.65
CA GLY A 270 17.94 36.14 15.69
C GLY A 270 17.97 35.31 14.40
N LEU A 271 16.81 34.95 13.86
CA LEU A 271 16.71 34.23 12.59
C LEU A 271 17.21 35.05 11.40
N ILE A 272 16.93 36.37 11.37
CA ILE A 272 17.50 37.27 10.34
C ILE A 272 19.03 37.34 10.48
N GLY A 273 19.56 37.46 11.70
CA GLY A 273 21.00 37.43 11.94
C GLY A 273 21.65 36.13 11.46
N LEU A 274 21.00 34.99 11.71
CA LEU A 274 21.44 33.68 11.22
C LEU A 274 21.40 33.58 9.68
N HIS A 275 20.36 34.13 9.05
CA HIS A 275 20.25 34.19 7.60
C HIS A 275 21.41 34.97 6.97
N LEU A 276 21.68 36.18 7.49
CA LEU A 276 22.79 37.02 7.02
C LEU A 276 24.15 36.36 7.27
N LEU A 277 24.34 35.68 8.40
CA LEU A 277 25.54 34.92 8.70
C LEU A 277 25.79 33.81 7.67
N PHE A 278 24.78 32.98 7.37
CA PHE A 278 24.93 31.94 6.36
C PHE A 278 25.18 32.52 4.97
N LEU A 279 24.48 33.57 4.57
CA LEU A 279 24.75 34.25 3.29
C LEU A 279 26.18 34.80 3.22
N ALA A 280 26.71 35.36 4.32
CA ALA A 280 28.09 35.83 4.40
C ALA A 280 29.09 34.66 4.28
N LEU A 281 28.85 33.54 4.97
CA LEU A 281 29.69 32.35 4.90
C LEU A 281 29.71 31.77 3.47
N PHE A 282 28.55 31.61 2.84
CA PHE A 282 28.47 31.15 1.46
C PHE A 282 29.12 32.17 0.50
N GLY A 283 28.87 33.46 0.69
CA GLY A 283 29.46 34.55 -0.07
C GLY A 283 30.99 34.52 -0.05
N LEU A 284 31.59 34.49 1.14
CA LEU A 284 33.04 34.58 1.34
C LEU A 284 33.81 33.32 0.96
N PHE A 285 33.25 32.14 1.23
CA PHE A 285 33.99 30.87 1.11
C PHE A 285 33.55 30.00 -0.08
N ARG A 286 32.35 30.20 -0.64
CA ARG A 286 31.79 29.32 -1.68
C ARG A 286 31.48 30.02 -2.99
N TRP A 287 30.82 31.16 -2.95
CA TRP A 287 30.35 31.90 -4.12
C TRP A 287 31.43 32.83 -4.67
N THR A 288 32.25 33.40 -3.79
CA THR A 288 33.41 34.21 -4.17
C THR A 288 34.68 33.61 -3.58
N ALA A 289 35.84 34.06 -4.06
CA ALA A 289 37.13 33.72 -3.46
C ALA A 289 37.64 34.83 -2.53
N VAL A 290 36.76 35.69 -2.02
CA VAL A 290 37.16 36.81 -1.12
C VAL A 290 37.72 36.27 0.20
N GLY A 291 37.17 35.19 0.75
CA GLY A 291 37.65 34.59 1.98
C GLY A 291 39.06 34.00 1.89
N THR A 292 39.51 33.61 0.69
CA THR A 292 40.84 33.00 0.45
C THR A 292 41.85 33.96 -0.19
N LYS A 293 41.41 34.83 -1.11
CA LYS A 293 42.26 35.78 -1.86
C LYS A 293 42.14 37.23 -1.37
N GLY A 294 41.29 37.50 -0.38
CA GLY A 294 41.04 38.84 0.17
C GLY A 294 40.26 39.76 -0.78
N PRO A 295 40.10 41.04 -0.40
CA PRO A 295 39.35 42.04 -1.18
C PRO A 295 39.96 42.32 -2.57
N LYS A 296 41.24 41.97 -2.78
CA LYS A 296 41.91 42.07 -4.08
C LYS A 296 41.20 41.27 -5.19
N TRP A 297 40.52 40.17 -4.85
CA TRP A 297 39.75 39.38 -5.82
C TRP A 297 38.57 40.16 -6.44
N ILE A 298 37.96 41.08 -5.68
CA ILE A 298 36.87 41.93 -6.18
C ILE A 298 37.41 42.87 -7.27
N PHE A 299 38.53 43.54 -6.98
CA PHE A 299 39.15 44.47 -7.91
C PHE A 299 39.66 43.79 -9.20
N GLN A 300 40.11 42.53 -9.10
CA GLN A 300 40.59 41.76 -10.25
C GLN A 300 39.46 41.29 -11.19
N ASN A 301 38.23 41.16 -10.69
CA ASN A 301 37.07 40.71 -11.48
C ASN A 301 36.09 41.85 -11.82
N LEU A 302 36.53 43.11 -11.73
CA LEU A 302 35.72 44.29 -12.05
C LEU A 302 35.28 44.35 -13.52
N SER A 303 36.09 43.82 -14.45
CA SER A 303 35.85 43.89 -15.89
C SER A 303 36.18 42.58 -16.58
N THR A 304 35.18 41.71 -16.72
CA THR A 304 35.25 40.49 -17.52
C THR A 304 34.23 40.55 -18.63
N LYS A 305 34.66 40.37 -19.89
CA LYS A 305 33.75 40.21 -21.03
C LYS A 305 32.95 38.92 -20.86
N PRO A 306 31.66 38.88 -21.26
CA PRO A 306 30.83 37.69 -21.13
C PRO A 306 31.43 36.55 -21.97
N THR A 307 31.88 35.49 -21.31
CA THR A 307 32.32 34.25 -21.95
C THR A 307 31.18 33.25 -22.06
N ALA A 308 31.23 32.36 -23.06
CA ALA A 308 30.30 31.24 -23.14
C ALA A 308 30.33 30.40 -21.85
N LEU A 309 29.17 30.08 -21.29
CA LEU A 309 29.07 29.34 -20.04
C LEU A 309 29.31 27.85 -20.28
N SER A 310 30.37 27.31 -19.68
CA SER A 310 30.61 25.87 -19.62
C SER A 310 29.53 25.14 -18.80
N ARG A 311 29.45 23.81 -18.91
CA ARG A 311 28.48 23.01 -18.14
C ARG A 311 28.71 23.12 -16.63
N SER A 312 29.96 23.11 -16.18
CA SER A 312 30.32 23.30 -14.78
C SER A 312 29.91 24.68 -14.25
N SER A 313 30.07 25.72 -15.07
CA SER A 313 29.58 27.07 -14.77
C SER A 313 28.06 27.11 -14.59
N LYS A 314 27.30 26.44 -15.47
CA LYS A 314 25.84 26.34 -15.38
C LYS A 314 25.38 25.68 -14.08
N ILE A 315 26.03 24.57 -13.69
CA ILE A 315 25.74 23.87 -12.43
C ILE A 315 26.02 24.79 -11.23
N ALA A 316 27.13 25.53 -11.25
CA ALA A 316 27.51 26.44 -10.19
C ALA A 316 26.51 27.60 -10.03
N ILE A 317 26.01 28.18 -11.14
CA ILE A 317 24.96 29.22 -11.11
C ILE A 317 23.70 28.70 -10.42
N LEU A 318 23.22 27.51 -10.80
CA LEU A 318 22.02 26.91 -10.20
C LEU A 318 22.21 26.59 -8.72
N CYS A 319 23.33 25.95 -8.36
CA CYS A 319 23.63 25.63 -6.96
C CYS A 319 23.73 26.89 -6.10
N CYS A 320 24.29 27.98 -6.64
CA CYS A 320 24.38 29.27 -5.95
C CYS A 320 22.99 29.87 -5.69
N ALA A 321 22.15 29.98 -6.73
CA ALA A 321 20.80 30.51 -6.62
C ALA A 321 19.92 29.69 -5.65
N PHE A 322 19.97 28.36 -5.74
CA PHE A 322 19.19 27.47 -4.88
C PHE A 322 19.72 27.42 -3.45
N ALA A 323 21.05 27.52 -3.24
CA ALA A 323 21.61 27.62 -1.90
C ALA A 323 21.12 28.88 -1.18
N SER A 324 21.10 30.03 -1.87
CA SER A 324 20.55 31.29 -1.34
C SER A 324 19.10 31.12 -0.88
N ASN A 325 18.27 30.49 -1.72
CA ASN A 325 16.86 30.26 -1.41
C ASN A 325 16.66 29.33 -0.21
N VAL A 326 17.34 28.17 -0.19
CA VAL A 326 17.19 27.19 0.92
C VAL A 326 17.73 27.73 2.24
N VAL A 327 18.78 28.56 2.23
CA VAL A 327 19.24 29.29 3.42
C VAL A 327 18.14 30.24 3.95
N GLY A 328 17.39 30.88 3.06
CA GLY A 328 16.21 31.66 3.41
C GLY A 328 15.08 30.81 4.01
N VAL A 329 14.77 29.67 3.39
CA VAL A 329 13.74 28.74 3.88
C VAL A 329 14.10 28.20 5.27
N LEU A 330 15.37 27.83 5.50
CA LEU A 330 15.86 27.36 6.81
C LEU A 330 15.66 28.41 7.91
N CYS A 331 15.96 29.67 7.60
CA CYS A 331 15.87 30.78 8.56
C CYS A 331 14.47 31.42 8.62
N SER A 332 13.49 30.88 7.89
CA SER A 332 12.12 31.40 7.89
C SER A 332 11.44 31.07 9.21
N ARG A 333 10.92 32.10 9.88
CA ARG A 333 10.20 31.95 11.15
C ARG A 333 8.91 31.14 10.98
N SER A 334 8.05 31.50 10.03
CA SER A 334 6.83 30.74 9.73
C SER A 334 6.94 30.14 8.34
N LEU A 335 6.56 28.87 8.20
CA LEU A 335 6.35 28.25 6.90
C LEU A 335 4.93 27.68 6.82
N HIS A 336 4.16 28.05 5.81
CA HIS A 336 2.84 27.47 5.53
C HIS A 336 2.95 26.44 4.41
N TYR A 337 1.97 25.53 4.34
CA TYR A 337 1.96 24.41 3.39
C TYR A 337 2.18 24.79 1.92
N GLN A 338 1.79 26.01 1.52
CA GLN A 338 1.99 26.52 0.16
C GLN A 338 3.45 26.79 -0.20
N PHE A 339 4.31 27.08 0.79
CA PHE A 339 5.71 27.45 0.58
C PHE A 339 6.60 26.28 0.17
N TYR A 340 6.07 25.04 0.17
CA TYR A 340 6.79 23.92 -0.40
C TYR A 340 7.12 24.13 -1.89
N SER A 341 6.24 24.84 -2.61
CA SER A 341 6.46 25.25 -4.00
C SER A 341 7.71 26.11 -4.21
N TRP A 342 8.22 26.78 -3.17
CA TRP A 342 9.38 27.67 -3.27
C TRP A 342 10.68 26.93 -3.57
N TYR A 343 10.76 25.64 -3.22
CA TYR A 343 12.02 24.90 -3.32
C TYR A 343 11.88 23.42 -3.70
N PHE A 344 10.67 22.88 -3.81
CA PHE A 344 10.42 21.49 -4.22
C PHE A 344 11.23 21.08 -5.47
N HIS A 345 11.15 21.86 -6.55
CA HIS A 345 11.84 21.61 -7.81
C HIS A 345 13.38 21.73 -7.72
N GLN A 346 13.92 22.26 -6.62
CA GLN A 346 15.37 22.44 -6.41
C GLN A 346 15.98 21.23 -5.72
N VAL A 347 15.21 20.52 -4.90
CA VAL A 347 15.67 19.42 -4.04
C VAL A 347 16.40 18.33 -4.83
N PRO A 348 15.87 17.80 -5.96
CA PRO A 348 16.57 16.76 -6.72
C PRO A 348 17.94 17.23 -7.24
N LEU A 349 18.04 18.47 -7.72
CA LEU A 349 19.27 19.04 -8.26
C LEU A 349 20.32 19.25 -7.17
N LEU A 350 19.93 19.86 -6.04
CA LEU A 350 20.82 20.10 -4.91
C LEU A 350 21.38 18.79 -4.34
N LEU A 351 20.54 17.77 -4.16
CA LEU A 351 20.97 16.47 -3.67
C LEU A 351 21.88 15.77 -4.68
N TRP A 352 21.59 15.86 -5.98
CA TRP A 352 22.40 15.25 -7.03
C TRP A 352 23.85 15.77 -7.00
N PHE A 353 24.03 17.09 -7.00
CA PHE A 353 25.36 17.72 -7.06
C PHE A 353 26.06 17.87 -5.69
N SER A 354 25.37 17.62 -4.58
CA SER A 354 26.00 17.55 -3.26
C SER A 354 26.87 16.30 -3.07
N LYS A 355 27.82 16.35 -2.14
CA LYS A 355 28.65 15.21 -1.70
C LYS A 355 27.98 14.37 -0.60
N LEU A 356 26.67 14.52 -0.39
CA LEU A 356 25.93 13.76 0.63
C LEU A 356 25.90 12.24 0.31
N PRO A 357 25.82 11.37 1.33
CA PRO A 357 25.63 9.94 1.13
C PRO A 357 24.37 9.63 0.31
N VAL A 358 24.40 8.58 -0.53
CA VAL A 358 23.25 8.17 -1.38
C VAL A 358 21.98 7.96 -0.55
N VAL A 359 22.11 7.44 0.67
CA VAL A 359 20.98 7.26 1.60
C VAL A 359 20.30 8.60 1.89
N ALA A 360 21.07 9.65 2.21
CA ALA A 360 20.51 10.98 2.46
C ALA A 360 19.84 11.55 1.19
N LYS A 361 20.43 11.33 0.01
CA LYS A 361 19.85 11.77 -1.28
C LYS A 361 18.49 11.13 -1.57
N LEU A 362 18.22 9.93 -1.07
CA LEU A 362 16.94 9.22 -1.24
C LEU A 362 15.94 9.50 -0.11
N VAL A 363 16.41 9.62 1.13
CA VAL A 363 15.55 9.82 2.31
C VAL A 363 15.04 11.25 2.41
N VAL A 364 15.87 12.26 2.12
CA VAL A 364 15.50 13.68 2.30
C VAL A 364 14.27 14.08 1.47
N PRO A 365 14.13 13.74 0.17
CA PRO A 365 12.94 14.07 -0.61
C PRO A 365 11.66 13.43 -0.05
N VAL A 366 11.75 12.17 0.39
CA VAL A 366 10.61 11.43 0.96
C VAL A 366 10.19 12.02 2.32
N ALA A 367 11.17 12.33 3.17
CA ALA A 367 10.93 12.96 4.47
C ALA A 367 10.31 14.35 4.31
N LEU A 368 10.80 15.16 3.36
CA LEU A 368 10.21 16.46 3.03
C LEU A 368 8.76 16.31 2.57
N GLU A 369 8.48 15.43 1.60
CA GLU A 369 7.12 15.19 1.12
C GLU A 369 6.19 14.76 2.26
N TRP A 370 6.64 13.90 3.16
CA TRP A 370 5.88 13.52 4.35
C TRP A 370 5.61 14.71 5.27
N CYS A 371 6.63 15.49 5.66
CA CYS A 371 6.48 16.64 6.54
C CYS A 371 5.48 17.67 6.00
N TRP A 372 5.47 17.91 4.69
CA TRP A 372 4.53 18.83 4.05
C TRP A 372 3.12 18.27 3.88
N ASN A 373 2.88 16.98 4.11
CA ASN A 373 1.56 16.35 4.02
C ASN A 373 0.89 16.10 5.38
N VAL A 374 1.61 16.21 6.50
CA VAL A 374 1.05 16.10 7.86
C VAL A 374 0.30 17.38 8.23
N PHE A 375 -1.01 17.29 8.43
CA PHE A 375 -1.87 18.41 8.86
C PHE A 375 -2.78 17.99 10.04
N PRO A 376 -2.86 18.78 11.13
CA PRO A 376 -1.99 19.91 11.48
C PRO A 376 -0.53 19.46 11.73
N SER A 377 0.41 20.40 11.70
CA SER A 377 1.83 20.08 11.90
C SER A 377 2.09 19.62 13.35
N THR A 378 2.93 18.60 13.50
CA THR A 378 3.36 18.05 14.79
C THR A 378 4.77 18.53 15.14
N GLU A 379 5.15 18.46 16.41
CA GLU A 379 6.54 18.72 16.85
C GLU A 379 7.54 17.82 16.12
N THR A 380 7.18 16.54 15.94
CA THR A 380 7.98 15.56 15.21
C THR A 380 8.15 15.93 13.73
N SER A 381 7.06 16.25 13.02
CA SER A 381 7.15 16.60 11.61
C SER A 381 7.93 17.90 11.40
N SER A 382 7.80 18.85 12.32
CA SER A 382 8.53 20.12 12.28
C SER A 382 10.03 19.95 12.56
N THR A 383 10.39 19.12 13.54
CA THR A 383 11.80 18.82 13.84
C THR A 383 12.48 18.09 12.68
N VAL A 384 11.79 17.12 12.07
CA VAL A 384 12.29 16.40 10.87
C VAL A 384 12.40 17.35 9.68
N LEU A 385 11.45 18.26 9.49
CA LEU A 385 11.50 19.26 8.43
C LEU A 385 12.75 20.14 8.56
N LEU A 386 13.00 20.66 9.77
CA LEU A 386 14.17 21.48 10.06
C LEU A 386 15.48 20.70 9.85
N ALA A 387 15.54 19.45 10.31
CA ALA A 387 16.70 18.58 10.08
C ALA A 387 16.98 18.38 8.59
N CYS A 388 15.95 18.15 7.77
CA CYS A 388 16.08 18.07 6.32
C CYS A 388 16.61 19.37 5.70
N HIS A 389 16.14 20.54 6.14
CA HIS A 389 16.65 21.83 5.66
C HIS A 389 18.12 22.05 6.06
N VAL A 390 18.52 21.69 7.28
CA VAL A 390 19.92 21.74 7.72
C VAL A 390 20.79 20.84 6.85
N VAL A 391 20.38 19.59 6.61
CA VAL A 391 21.10 18.66 5.72
C VAL A 391 21.22 19.22 4.31
N LEU A 392 20.17 19.86 3.78
CA LEU A 392 20.23 20.51 2.47
C LEU A 392 21.23 21.68 2.44
N VAL A 393 21.22 22.57 3.43
CA VAL A 393 22.18 23.69 3.50
C VAL A 393 23.62 23.19 3.63
N LEU A 394 23.86 22.18 4.48
CA LEU A 394 25.18 21.53 4.59
C LEU A 394 25.59 20.87 3.26
N GLY A 395 24.63 20.22 2.58
CA GLY A 395 24.82 19.66 1.24
C GLY A 395 25.23 20.72 0.21
N CYS A 396 24.57 21.89 0.22
CA CYS A 396 24.88 23.01 -0.66
C CYS A 396 26.32 23.53 -0.48
N PHE A 397 26.87 23.46 0.73
CA PHE A 397 28.26 23.86 0.98
C PHE A 397 29.28 22.95 0.27
N THR A 398 28.87 21.71 -0.07
CA THR A 398 29.70 20.74 -0.80
C THR A 398 29.49 20.74 -2.32
N SER A 399 28.45 21.42 -2.81
CA SER A 399 28.10 21.53 -4.24
C SER A 399 29.13 22.36 -5.03
N PRO A 400 29.20 22.28 -6.37
CA PRO A 400 30.19 23.01 -7.21
C PRO A 400 30.24 24.55 -7.00
N SER A 401 31.42 25.15 -7.17
CA SER A 401 31.70 26.58 -6.90
C SER A 401 31.55 27.43 -8.14
N LEU A 402 31.24 28.72 -7.95
CA LEU A 402 31.39 29.72 -9.00
C LEU A 402 32.86 30.02 -9.34
N VAL A 403 33.78 29.87 -8.39
CA VAL A 403 35.22 30.05 -8.62
C VAL A 403 35.89 28.68 -8.73
N MET A 404 36.18 28.24 -9.95
CA MET A 404 36.99 27.03 -10.15
C MET A 404 38.42 27.29 -9.66
N SER A 405 38.96 26.43 -8.78
CA SER A 405 40.42 26.43 -8.59
C SER A 405 41.04 25.99 -9.91
N LYS A 406 41.92 26.83 -10.46
CA LYS A 406 42.84 26.41 -11.51
C LYS A 406 43.87 25.48 -10.86
N ASP A 407 43.51 24.23 -10.63
CA ASP A 407 44.48 23.15 -10.49
C ASP A 407 44.44 22.35 -11.80
N PRO A 408 45.34 22.65 -12.76
CA PRO A 408 45.18 22.24 -14.16
C PRO A 408 45.56 20.78 -14.46
N ILE A 409 45.59 19.87 -13.48
CA ILE A 409 46.21 18.54 -13.66
C ILE A 409 45.24 17.34 -13.61
N ASP A 410 43.99 17.45 -13.10
CA ASP A 410 43.15 16.24 -12.92
C ASP A 410 41.69 16.31 -13.45
N SER A 411 41.24 17.45 -14.01
CA SER A 411 39.85 17.61 -14.50
C SER A 411 39.69 17.61 -16.02
N THR A 412 40.62 18.22 -16.77
CA THR A 412 40.59 18.24 -18.25
C THR A 412 40.77 16.85 -18.85
N ALA A 413 41.65 16.02 -18.27
CA ALA A 413 41.85 14.64 -18.68
C ALA A 413 40.65 13.70 -18.42
N ARG A 414 39.70 14.11 -17.57
CA ARG A 414 38.48 13.34 -17.27
C ARG A 414 37.31 13.72 -18.16
N GLU A 415 37.15 15.01 -18.47
CA GLU A 415 36.09 15.51 -19.34
C GLU A 415 36.34 15.12 -20.81
N GLU A 416 37.59 15.17 -21.30
CA GLU A 416 37.94 14.67 -22.64
C GLU A 416 37.79 13.14 -22.77
N GLU A 417 37.99 12.38 -21.69
CA GLU A 417 37.77 10.93 -21.68
C GLU A 417 36.29 10.53 -21.70
N GLU A 418 35.39 11.32 -21.10
CA GLU A 418 33.96 11.02 -21.06
C GLU A 418 33.26 11.41 -22.38
N ASP A 419 33.59 12.57 -22.96
CA ASP A 419 32.98 13.06 -24.20
C ASP A 419 33.40 12.23 -25.43
N GLU A 420 34.65 11.74 -25.45
CA GLU A 420 35.15 10.93 -26.56
C GLU A 420 34.69 9.46 -26.46
N VAL A 421 34.25 8.99 -25.29
CA VAL A 421 33.61 7.68 -25.10
C VAL A 421 32.14 7.69 -25.50
N ASP A 422 31.43 8.80 -25.27
CA ASP A 422 30.04 8.97 -25.72
C ASP A 422 29.96 9.09 -27.25
N ASN A 423 30.94 9.74 -27.89
CA ASN A 423 31.04 9.81 -29.36
C ASN A 423 31.39 8.47 -30.05
N LEU A 424 32.00 7.51 -29.34
CA LEU A 424 32.31 6.18 -29.87
C LEU A 424 31.14 5.19 -29.76
N LEU A 425 30.12 5.50 -28.95
CA LEU A 425 28.97 4.63 -28.68
C LEU A 425 27.73 4.98 -29.52
N SER A 426 27.75 6.09 -30.27
CA SER A 426 26.76 6.44 -31.29
C SER A 426 27.13 5.79 -32.63
N THR A 427 26.61 4.59 -32.90
CA THR A 427 26.99 3.77 -34.06
C THR A 427 26.38 4.17 -35.40
N ASP A 428 25.61 5.26 -35.51
CA ASP A 428 24.82 5.52 -36.72
C ASP A 428 25.38 6.61 -37.65
N ASP A 429 26.18 7.57 -37.17
CA ASP A 429 26.64 8.71 -38.00
C ASP A 429 27.99 8.52 -38.70
N GLN A 430 28.84 7.59 -38.24
CA GLN A 430 30.17 7.39 -38.83
C GLN A 430 30.17 6.55 -40.12
N GLN A 431 29.11 5.79 -40.41
CA GLN A 431 29.01 5.03 -41.68
C GLN A 431 28.68 5.92 -42.88
N LEU A 432 27.92 7.01 -42.67
CA LEU A 432 27.58 7.99 -43.71
C LEU A 432 28.79 8.86 -44.07
N SER A 433 29.54 9.34 -43.08
CA SER A 433 30.75 10.12 -43.30
C SER A 433 31.89 9.30 -43.94
N ARG A 434 32.03 8.01 -43.59
CA ARG A 434 33.01 7.12 -44.25
C ARG A 434 32.66 6.82 -45.71
N LYS A 435 31.38 6.64 -46.05
CA LYS A 435 30.96 6.47 -47.45
C LYS A 435 31.15 7.73 -48.29
N GLN A 436 30.95 8.91 -47.68
CA GLN A 436 31.17 10.19 -48.37
C GLN A 436 32.67 10.51 -48.53
N ALA A 437 33.50 10.21 -47.52
CA ALA A 437 34.95 10.39 -47.60
C ALA A 437 35.61 9.40 -48.59
N PHE A 438 35.18 8.13 -48.59
CA PHE A 438 35.70 7.14 -49.53
C PHE A 438 35.32 7.44 -51.00
N ASN A 439 34.15 8.05 -51.23
CA ASN A 439 33.75 8.50 -52.56
C ASN A 439 34.44 9.81 -52.99
N ALA A 440 34.88 10.65 -52.04
CA ALA A 440 35.63 11.86 -52.31
C ALA A 440 37.12 11.58 -52.62
N ASP A 441 37.72 10.60 -51.93
CA ASP A 441 39.11 10.19 -52.16
C ASP A 441 39.29 9.39 -53.46
N ALA A 442 38.25 8.68 -53.92
CA ALA A 442 38.25 8.02 -55.23
C ALA A 442 38.20 9.02 -56.41
N ALA A 443 37.80 10.28 -56.16
CA ALA A 443 37.68 11.31 -57.19
C ALA A 443 38.95 12.17 -57.38
N THR A 444 39.99 11.98 -56.56
CA THR A 444 41.22 12.80 -56.58
C THR A 444 42.46 12.06 -57.08
N ALA A 445 42.33 10.80 -57.51
CA ALA A 445 43.44 9.99 -58.02
C ALA A 445 43.75 10.27 -59.51
N SER A 446 44.11 11.51 -59.86
CA SER A 446 44.69 11.82 -61.17
C SER A 446 45.39 13.20 -61.21
N ILE A 447 46.55 13.39 -60.55
CA ILE A 447 47.54 14.44 -60.87
C ILE A 447 48.94 13.91 -60.43
N PRO A 448 50.05 14.19 -61.15
CA PRO A 448 51.36 13.55 -60.90
C PRO A 448 52.20 14.23 -59.81
N ASP A 449 53.19 13.45 -59.35
CA ASP A 449 54.03 13.59 -58.15
C ASP A 449 54.91 14.85 -58.04
N SER A 450 55.01 15.38 -56.82
CA SER A 450 56.11 16.26 -56.38
C SER A 450 56.53 15.93 -54.94
N GLU A 451 57.81 16.16 -54.61
CA GLU A 451 58.50 15.78 -53.35
C GLU A 451 57.83 16.30 -52.06
N GLU A 452 56.95 17.30 -52.15
CA GLU A 452 56.20 17.80 -51.01
C GLU A 452 55.14 16.80 -50.49
N VAL A 453 54.72 15.85 -51.33
CA VAL A 453 53.67 14.87 -51.01
C VAL A 453 54.23 13.67 -50.23
N SER A 454 55.49 13.27 -50.45
CA SER A 454 56.11 12.14 -49.74
C SER A 454 56.39 12.49 -48.27
N ALA A 455 56.89 13.70 -47.99
CA ALA A 455 57.11 14.20 -46.63
C ALA A 455 55.78 14.38 -45.85
N ARG A 456 54.71 14.79 -46.53
CA ARG A 456 53.35 14.83 -45.93
C ARG A 456 52.80 13.43 -45.68
N ARG A 457 53.13 12.43 -46.52
CA ARG A 457 52.69 11.03 -46.37
C ARG A 457 53.39 10.32 -45.21
N GLU A 458 54.69 10.53 -45.00
CA GLU A 458 55.41 10.01 -43.83
C GLU A 458 54.96 10.67 -42.53
N GLY A 459 54.77 11.99 -42.52
CA GLY A 459 54.19 12.70 -41.38
C GLY A 459 52.75 12.25 -41.06
N ALA A 460 51.96 11.89 -42.07
CA ALA A 460 50.62 11.33 -41.88
C ALA A 460 50.65 9.91 -41.30
N LEU A 461 51.60 9.06 -41.73
CA LEU A 461 51.76 7.69 -41.23
C LEU A 461 52.23 7.65 -39.77
N GLN A 462 53.12 8.55 -39.37
CA GLN A 462 53.56 8.69 -37.96
C GLN A 462 52.40 9.12 -37.05
N ARG A 463 51.59 10.11 -37.47
CA ARG A 463 50.39 10.53 -36.73
C ARG A 463 49.36 9.39 -36.62
N LEU A 464 49.26 8.53 -37.63
CA LEU A 464 48.36 7.36 -37.62
C LEU A 464 48.85 6.25 -36.66
N ALA A 465 50.16 6.07 -36.53
CA ALA A 465 50.76 5.13 -35.60
C ALA A 465 50.59 5.60 -34.13
N GLU A 466 50.81 6.89 -33.86
CA GLU A 466 50.59 7.51 -32.55
C GLU A 466 49.10 7.46 -32.17
N ALA A 467 48.19 7.74 -33.10
CA ALA A 467 46.75 7.63 -32.89
C ALA A 467 46.31 6.18 -32.57
N ARG A 468 46.95 5.17 -33.18
CA ARG A 468 46.68 3.75 -32.88
C ARG A 468 47.17 3.36 -31.48
N GLN A 469 48.35 3.82 -31.06
CA GLN A 469 48.86 3.57 -29.71
C GLN A 469 48.02 4.27 -28.63
N ALA A 470 47.60 5.52 -28.88
CA ALA A 470 46.70 6.26 -28.00
C ALA A 470 45.33 5.56 -27.85
N LYS A 471 44.77 5.06 -28.96
CA LYS A 471 43.52 4.27 -28.95
C LYS A 471 43.66 2.98 -28.14
N ALA A 472 44.76 2.25 -28.29
CA ALA A 472 45.01 1.01 -27.54
C ALA A 472 45.18 1.26 -26.03
N ALA A 473 45.90 2.33 -25.65
CA ALA A 473 46.06 2.73 -24.25
C ALA A 473 44.72 3.16 -23.62
N LYS A 474 43.88 3.85 -24.40
CA LYS A 474 42.54 4.28 -23.99
C LYS A 474 41.59 3.09 -23.80
N GLU A 475 41.60 2.12 -24.71
CA GLU A 475 40.84 0.88 -24.56
C GLU A 475 41.27 0.07 -23.33
N ALA A 476 42.58 0.03 -23.01
CA ALA A 476 43.09 -0.63 -21.82
C ALA A 476 42.64 0.06 -20.51
N LYS A 477 42.60 1.40 -20.49
CA LYS A 477 42.13 2.20 -19.34
C LYS A 477 40.62 2.03 -19.12
N LEU A 478 39.83 1.99 -20.20
CA LEU A 478 38.40 1.70 -20.16
C LEU A 478 38.11 0.28 -19.60
N ARG A 479 38.88 -0.72 -20.03
CA ARG A 479 38.80 -2.10 -19.52
C ARG A 479 39.14 -2.19 -18.02
N LYS A 480 40.06 -1.35 -17.51
CA LYS A 480 40.42 -1.28 -16.09
C LYS A 480 39.32 -0.62 -15.24
N ALA A 481 38.72 0.46 -15.74
CA ALA A 481 37.59 1.15 -15.09
C ALA A 481 36.34 0.26 -15.03
N PHE A 482 36.06 -0.49 -16.11
CA PHE A 482 34.96 -1.45 -16.17
C PHE A 482 35.15 -2.58 -15.15
N ARG A 483 36.36 -3.17 -15.05
CA ARG A 483 36.70 -4.18 -14.05
C ARG A 483 36.50 -3.68 -12.61
N ARG A 484 36.85 -2.42 -12.30
CA ARG A 484 36.62 -1.82 -10.98
C ARG A 484 35.12 -1.69 -10.67
N ARG A 485 34.31 -1.15 -11.59
CA ARG A 485 32.86 -0.95 -11.39
C ARG A 485 32.12 -2.28 -11.20
N ILE A 486 32.58 -3.34 -11.87
CA ILE A 486 32.09 -4.71 -11.71
C ILE A 486 32.42 -5.27 -10.32
N ALA A 487 33.66 -5.08 -9.84
CA ALA A 487 34.07 -5.51 -8.51
C ALA A 487 33.23 -4.83 -7.41
N THR A 488 32.91 -3.54 -7.56
CA THR A 488 32.05 -2.81 -6.60
C THR A 488 30.62 -3.34 -6.58
N ARG A 489 30.02 -3.61 -7.75
CA ARG A 489 28.67 -4.21 -7.85
C ARG A 489 28.61 -5.61 -7.24
N ARG A 490 29.63 -6.44 -7.47
CA ARG A 490 29.73 -7.77 -6.85
C ARG A 490 29.84 -7.67 -5.32
N ARG A 491 30.59 -6.69 -4.78
CA ARG A 491 30.66 -6.45 -3.33
C ARG A 491 29.31 -6.01 -2.75
N VAL A 492 28.59 -5.12 -3.42
CA VAL A 492 27.26 -4.65 -2.97
C VAL A 492 26.21 -5.77 -3.03
N LEU A 493 26.17 -6.55 -4.11
CA LEU A 493 25.26 -7.70 -4.22
C LEU A 493 25.63 -8.82 -3.22
N ALA A 494 26.91 -9.03 -2.95
CA ALA A 494 27.36 -9.95 -1.91
C ALA A 494 26.99 -9.45 -0.50
N LEU A 495 27.05 -8.14 -0.24
CA LEU A 495 26.61 -7.53 1.01
C LEU A 495 25.09 -7.70 1.21
N LEU A 496 24.28 -7.39 0.19
CA LEU A 496 22.83 -7.62 0.17
C LEU A 496 22.48 -9.09 0.38
N GLY A 497 23.21 -10.01 -0.28
CA GLY A 497 23.07 -11.45 -0.08
C GLY A 497 23.32 -11.86 1.37
N ARG A 498 24.38 -11.34 2.01
CA ARG A 498 24.71 -11.61 3.43
C ARG A 498 23.65 -11.05 4.39
N ILE A 499 23.16 -9.83 4.16
CA ILE A 499 22.11 -9.21 4.97
C ILE A 499 20.79 -9.99 4.84
N SER A 500 20.46 -10.48 3.63
CA SER A 500 19.24 -11.26 3.40
C SER A 500 19.18 -12.59 4.18
N LEU A 501 20.34 -13.15 4.58
CA LEU A 501 20.41 -14.38 5.38
C LEU A 501 20.07 -14.14 6.85
N LEU A 502 20.42 -12.97 7.39
CA LEU A 502 20.09 -12.57 8.76
C LEU A 502 18.66 -12.04 8.88
N LEU A 503 18.16 -11.37 7.83
CA LEU A 503 16.85 -10.73 7.84
C LEU A 503 15.68 -11.73 7.89
N ARG A 504 15.79 -12.88 7.23
CA ARG A 504 14.73 -13.91 7.17
C ARG A 504 14.31 -14.48 8.53
N PRO A 505 15.22 -15.05 9.34
CA PRO A 505 14.85 -15.58 10.66
C PRO A 505 14.44 -14.44 11.61
N LEU A 506 15.07 -13.27 11.51
CA LEU A 506 14.73 -12.10 12.32
C LEU A 506 13.26 -11.67 12.11
N LEU A 507 12.82 -11.57 10.86
CA LEU A 507 11.43 -11.20 10.54
C LEU A 507 10.41 -12.23 11.04
N VAL A 508 10.77 -13.53 11.04
CA VAL A 508 9.89 -14.59 11.54
C VAL A 508 9.81 -14.54 13.06
N VAL A 509 10.94 -14.40 13.74
CA VAL A 509 10.97 -14.22 15.21
C VAL A 509 10.18 -12.99 15.61
N LEU A 510 10.33 -11.88 14.87
CA LEU A 510 9.58 -10.65 15.12
C LEU A 510 8.07 -10.85 14.88
N GLY A 511 7.68 -11.53 13.81
CA GLY A 511 6.28 -11.88 13.53
C GLY A 511 5.66 -12.75 14.62
N ILE A 512 6.37 -13.78 15.09
CA ILE A 512 5.91 -14.65 16.19
C ILE A 512 5.85 -13.89 17.52
N ALA A 513 6.87 -13.09 17.83
CA ALA A 513 6.88 -12.27 19.05
C ALA A 513 5.69 -11.30 19.08
N LEU A 514 5.35 -10.69 17.93
CA LEU A 514 4.21 -9.80 17.82
C LEU A 514 2.87 -10.48 18.10
N ILE A 515 2.69 -11.77 17.81
CA ILE A 515 1.46 -12.51 18.17
C ILE A 515 1.22 -12.48 19.68
N PHE A 516 2.28 -12.57 20.48
CA PHE A 516 2.18 -12.52 21.95
C PHE A 516 2.16 -11.08 22.50
N VAL A 517 2.71 -10.11 21.77
CA VAL A 517 2.73 -8.70 22.18
C VAL A 517 1.43 -7.98 21.83
N VAL A 518 0.78 -8.29 20.71
CA VAL A 518 -0.45 -7.62 20.25
C VAL A 518 -1.58 -7.62 21.30
N PRO A 519 -1.84 -8.72 22.04
CA PRO A 519 -2.85 -8.75 23.10
C PRO A 519 -2.48 -7.97 24.36
N HIS A 520 -1.35 -7.24 24.38
CA HIS A 520 -0.93 -6.49 25.55
C HIS A 520 -1.95 -5.39 25.89
N PRO A 521 -2.44 -5.35 27.14
CA PRO A 521 -3.48 -4.41 27.52
C PRO A 521 -3.07 -2.93 27.51
N HIS A 522 -1.80 -2.52 27.32
CA HIS A 522 -1.37 -1.11 27.47
C HIS A 522 -0.87 -0.43 26.18
N SER A 523 -0.87 0.90 26.22
CA SER A 523 -0.24 1.76 25.20
C SER A 523 1.28 1.53 25.19
N PRO A 524 1.98 1.49 24.03
CA PRO A 524 1.54 1.92 22.70
C PRO A 524 0.80 0.87 21.86
N VAL A 525 0.67 -0.37 22.33
CA VAL A 525 0.15 -1.50 21.53
C VAL A 525 -1.37 -1.44 21.40
N SER A 526 -2.07 -1.30 22.52
CA SER A 526 -3.52 -1.12 22.56
C SER A 526 -3.89 0.30 22.98
N LYS A 527 -5.05 0.76 22.50
CA LYS A 527 -5.62 2.08 22.78
C LYS A 527 -6.95 1.92 23.50
N GLY A 528 -7.30 2.92 24.32
CA GLY A 528 -8.66 3.01 24.87
C GLY A 528 -9.68 3.19 23.76
N THR A 529 -10.85 2.55 23.87
CA THR A 529 -11.96 2.80 22.95
C THR A 529 -12.56 4.19 23.21
N TYR A 530 -13.01 4.82 22.14
CA TYR A 530 -13.62 6.14 22.18
C TYR A 530 -14.60 6.25 21.02
N VAL A 531 -15.54 7.18 21.10
CA VAL A 531 -16.50 7.41 20.02
C VAL A 531 -15.94 8.52 19.15
N ASP A 532 -15.65 8.19 17.88
CA ASP A 532 -15.11 9.14 16.89
C ASP A 532 -16.22 10.10 16.42
N GLU A 533 -17.44 9.58 16.18
CA GLU A 533 -18.56 10.37 15.69
C GLU A 533 -19.24 11.19 16.80
N ASN A 534 -19.09 12.52 16.73
CA ASN A 534 -19.63 13.43 17.73
C ASN A 534 -21.17 13.49 17.70
N ALA A 535 -21.80 13.21 16.56
CA ALA A 535 -23.26 13.23 16.43
C ALA A 535 -23.98 12.14 17.25
N LEU A 536 -23.28 11.04 17.59
CA LEU A 536 -23.87 9.91 18.31
C LEU A 536 -24.32 10.28 19.74
N GLN A 537 -23.55 11.14 20.44
CA GLN A 537 -23.81 11.57 21.82
C GLN A 537 -24.35 10.46 22.76
N PRO A 538 -23.65 9.31 22.84
CA PRO A 538 -24.19 8.11 23.47
C PRO A 538 -24.47 8.34 24.96
N GLY A 539 -25.70 8.01 25.37
CA GLY A 539 -26.14 8.14 26.76
C GLY A 539 -26.36 9.57 27.26
N GLN A 540 -26.35 10.59 26.38
CA GLN A 540 -26.69 11.97 26.78
C GLN A 540 -28.20 12.25 26.77
N ALA A 541 -28.95 11.57 25.90
CA ALA A 541 -30.39 11.76 25.81
C ALA A 541 -31.13 11.05 26.96
N ARG A 542 -32.16 11.71 27.50
CA ARG A 542 -33.04 11.12 28.51
C ARG A 542 -33.85 9.98 27.90
N VAL A 543 -33.82 8.83 28.57
CA VAL A 543 -34.56 7.61 28.20
C VAL A 543 -35.87 7.55 28.97
N TYR A 544 -36.98 7.27 28.28
CA TYR A 544 -38.32 7.25 28.87
C TYR A 544 -38.90 5.85 29.09
N TRP A 545 -38.23 4.78 28.63
CA TRP A 545 -38.59 3.40 28.94
C TRP A 545 -38.67 3.16 30.45
N ASP A 546 -39.83 2.71 30.91
CA ASP A 546 -40.17 2.58 32.33
C ASP A 546 -40.88 1.25 32.65
N TYR A 547 -41.21 1.01 33.93
CA TYR A 547 -41.81 -0.25 34.40
C TYR A 547 -43.19 -0.56 33.80
N PHE A 548 -43.90 0.43 33.29
CA PHE A 548 -45.15 0.21 32.55
C PHE A 548 -44.90 -0.60 31.27
N ASP A 549 -43.88 -0.22 30.50
CA ASP A 549 -43.49 -0.94 29.28
C ASP A 549 -42.91 -2.33 29.60
N VAL A 550 -42.20 -2.43 30.72
CA VAL A 550 -41.68 -3.72 31.23
C VAL A 550 -42.81 -4.69 31.54
N THR A 551 -43.88 -4.23 32.19
CA THR A 551 -45.04 -5.08 32.52
C THR A 551 -45.69 -5.63 31.24
N TYR A 552 -45.75 -4.80 30.19
CA TYR A 552 -46.24 -5.25 28.89
C TYR A 552 -45.30 -6.27 28.22
N ALA A 553 -43.99 -6.05 28.33
CA ALA A 553 -42.98 -6.99 27.83
C ALA A 553 -43.05 -8.36 28.56
N ASP A 554 -43.30 -8.36 29.88
CA ASP A 554 -43.52 -9.60 30.65
C ASP A 554 -44.76 -10.34 30.15
N MET A 555 -45.90 -9.66 29.95
CA MET A 555 -47.11 -10.28 29.39
C MET A 555 -46.85 -10.91 28.00
N LEU A 556 -46.11 -10.21 27.13
CA LEU A 556 -45.73 -10.75 25.82
C LEU A 556 -44.82 -11.97 25.94
N SER A 557 -43.90 -11.98 26.91
CA SER A 557 -42.99 -13.10 27.15
C SER A 557 -43.75 -14.37 27.55
N GLU A 558 -44.80 -14.26 28.36
CA GLU A 558 -45.67 -15.38 28.72
C GLU A 558 -46.37 -15.94 27.48
N LYS A 559 -46.97 -15.07 26.65
CA LYS A 559 -47.61 -15.47 25.38
C LYS A 559 -46.64 -16.20 24.45
N VAL A 560 -45.41 -15.70 24.31
CA VAL A 560 -44.38 -16.34 23.47
C VAL A 560 -43.94 -17.68 24.05
N ALA A 561 -43.85 -17.81 25.37
CA ALA A 561 -43.51 -19.07 26.03
C ALA A 561 -44.56 -20.17 25.76
N PHE A 562 -45.85 -19.83 25.70
CA PHE A 562 -46.91 -20.76 25.33
C PHE A 562 -46.79 -21.29 23.89
N LEU A 563 -46.13 -20.55 23.00
CA LEU A 563 -45.92 -20.92 21.59
C LEU A 563 -44.69 -21.82 21.35
N ASN A 564 -44.12 -22.41 22.40
CA ASN A 564 -42.95 -23.29 22.29
C ASN A 564 -43.21 -24.49 21.37
N GLY A 565 -44.39 -25.11 21.47
CA GLY A 565 -44.81 -26.23 20.62
C GLY A 565 -45.51 -25.86 19.31
N ALA A 566 -45.76 -24.56 19.06
CA ALA A 566 -46.53 -24.11 17.91
C ALA A 566 -45.77 -24.28 16.57
N SER A 567 -46.52 -24.42 15.48
CA SER A 567 -45.98 -24.43 14.12
C SER A 567 -45.41 -23.07 13.72
N THR A 568 -44.55 -23.04 12.70
CA THR A 568 -44.00 -21.77 12.19
C THR A 568 -45.08 -20.80 11.72
N ALA A 569 -46.16 -21.31 11.11
CA ALA A 569 -47.29 -20.49 10.67
C ALA A 569 -48.00 -19.82 11.86
N GLU A 570 -48.31 -20.59 12.91
CA GLU A 570 -48.97 -20.07 14.11
C GLU A 570 -48.12 -19.02 14.84
N ARG A 571 -46.80 -19.24 14.90
CA ARG A 571 -45.86 -18.25 15.48
C ARG A 571 -45.84 -16.96 14.66
N ALA A 572 -45.82 -17.06 13.34
CA ALA A 572 -45.88 -15.91 12.45
C ALA A 572 -47.24 -15.18 12.55
N ASP A 573 -48.35 -15.91 12.68
CA ASP A 573 -49.69 -15.34 12.86
C ASP A 573 -49.78 -14.52 14.15
N PHE A 574 -49.23 -15.03 15.26
CA PHE A 574 -49.16 -14.30 16.53
C PHE A 574 -48.41 -12.96 16.36
N VAL A 575 -47.17 -13.01 15.86
CA VAL A 575 -46.34 -11.80 15.70
C VAL A 575 -47.00 -10.79 14.74
N TYR A 576 -47.57 -11.28 13.65
CA TYR A 576 -48.27 -10.44 12.68
C TYR A 576 -49.46 -9.73 13.33
N SER A 577 -50.29 -10.46 14.09
CA SER A 577 -51.46 -9.89 14.76
C SER A 577 -51.09 -8.83 15.80
N GLU A 578 -50.01 -9.06 16.57
CA GLU A 578 -49.51 -8.11 17.56
C GLU A 578 -48.98 -6.83 16.89
N LEU A 579 -48.13 -6.93 15.86
CA LEU A 579 -47.62 -5.76 15.13
C LEU A 579 -48.73 -4.97 14.44
N GLN A 580 -49.72 -5.65 13.86
CA GLN A 580 -50.88 -5.01 13.24
C GLN A 580 -51.74 -4.28 14.29
N SER A 581 -51.88 -4.84 15.49
CA SER A 581 -52.62 -4.19 16.59
C SER A 581 -51.98 -2.87 17.06
N TYR A 582 -50.68 -2.68 16.81
CA TYR A 582 -49.96 -1.44 17.11
C TYR A 582 -50.14 -0.37 16.01
N GLY A 583 -50.88 -0.68 14.94
CA GLY A 583 -51.06 0.20 13.79
C GLY A 583 -49.87 0.22 12.82
N LEU A 584 -48.99 -0.78 12.89
CA LEU A 584 -47.85 -0.90 11.98
C LEU A 584 -48.23 -1.68 10.71
N ASP A 585 -47.57 -1.34 9.59
CA ASP A 585 -47.72 -2.06 8.33
C ASP A 585 -46.91 -3.37 8.40
N ALA A 586 -47.56 -4.43 8.87
CA ALA A 586 -46.98 -5.74 9.10
C ALA A 586 -47.14 -6.65 7.87
N HIS A 587 -46.09 -7.41 7.55
CA HIS A 587 -46.00 -8.30 6.40
C HIS A 587 -45.39 -9.65 6.80
N ARG A 588 -45.70 -10.67 6.00
CA ARG A 588 -45.14 -12.03 6.15
C ARG A 588 -44.29 -12.33 4.93
N GLN A 589 -43.20 -13.06 5.15
CA GLN A 589 -42.34 -13.54 4.07
C GLN A 589 -42.13 -15.03 4.27
N HIS A 590 -42.59 -15.83 3.32
CA HIS A 590 -42.26 -17.25 3.29
C HIS A 590 -40.90 -17.46 2.62
N TYR A 591 -40.13 -18.42 3.14
CA TYR A 591 -38.87 -18.84 2.55
C TYR A 591 -38.69 -20.35 2.63
N GLN A 592 -37.98 -20.90 1.65
CA GLN A 592 -37.67 -22.31 1.56
C GLN A 592 -36.23 -22.51 1.07
N TYR A 593 -35.46 -23.29 1.82
CA TYR A 593 -34.15 -23.77 1.37
C TYR A 593 -34.29 -25.15 0.72
N ASP A 594 -33.65 -25.34 -0.44
CA ASP A 594 -33.68 -26.62 -1.13
C ASP A 594 -33.03 -27.73 -0.26
N ALA A 595 -33.72 -28.87 -0.08
CA ALA A 595 -33.28 -30.00 0.75
C ALA A 595 -31.88 -30.51 0.39
N VAL A 596 -31.53 -30.44 -0.91
CA VAL A 596 -30.21 -30.84 -1.42
C VAL A 596 -29.09 -30.06 -0.74
N LEU A 597 -29.28 -28.76 -0.46
CA LEU A 597 -28.28 -27.86 0.12
C LEU A 597 -27.97 -28.12 1.61
N GLN A 598 -28.80 -28.88 2.33
CA GLN A 598 -28.59 -29.15 3.75
C GLN A 598 -28.06 -30.55 4.05
N GLY A 599 -28.04 -31.47 3.07
CA GLY A 599 -27.71 -32.87 3.34
C GLY A 599 -28.73 -33.57 4.26
N LYS A 600 -29.97 -33.05 4.30
CA LYS A 600 -31.12 -33.60 5.01
C LYS A 600 -32.21 -33.99 4.01
N ASP A 601 -33.04 -34.97 4.37
CA ASP A 601 -34.10 -35.49 3.49
C ASP A 601 -35.31 -34.54 3.35
N SER A 602 -35.45 -33.52 4.20
CA SER A 602 -36.57 -32.55 4.17
C SER A 602 -36.09 -31.12 3.90
N ALA A 603 -36.83 -30.38 3.05
CA ALA A 603 -36.63 -28.96 2.86
C ALA A 603 -36.93 -28.20 4.17
N PHE A 604 -36.14 -27.18 4.49
CA PHE A 604 -36.41 -26.29 5.62
C PHE A 604 -37.21 -25.10 5.10
N ASP A 605 -38.46 -25.01 5.53
CA ASP A 605 -39.37 -23.91 5.26
C ASP A 605 -39.59 -23.07 6.53
N GLY A 606 -39.77 -21.77 6.33
CA GLY A 606 -39.98 -20.84 7.43
C GLY A 606 -40.76 -19.61 7.00
N THR A 607 -41.31 -18.88 7.97
CA THR A 607 -42.04 -17.64 7.73
C THR A 607 -41.51 -16.55 8.65
N ASN A 608 -40.94 -15.50 8.05
CA ASN A 608 -40.51 -14.30 8.77
C ASN A 608 -41.66 -13.31 8.85
N VAL A 609 -41.70 -12.50 9.92
CA VAL A 609 -42.64 -11.40 10.06
C VAL A 609 -41.86 -10.11 10.26
N TYR A 610 -42.24 -9.08 9.53
CA TYR A 610 -41.62 -7.77 9.65
C TYR A 610 -42.65 -6.65 9.55
N ALA A 611 -42.34 -5.51 10.15
CA ALA A 611 -43.18 -4.33 10.06
C ALA A 611 -42.31 -3.07 9.98
N ARG A 612 -42.79 -2.08 9.23
CA ARG A 612 -42.15 -0.75 9.13
C ARG A 612 -42.96 0.27 9.93
N SER A 613 -42.25 1.06 10.72
CA SER A 613 -42.77 2.24 11.40
C SER A 613 -42.21 3.48 10.73
N ALA A 614 -43.06 4.20 10.00
CA ALA A 614 -42.71 5.46 9.35
C ALA A 614 -42.62 6.58 10.39
N THR A 615 -41.49 7.28 10.42
CA THR A 615 -41.28 8.37 11.37
C THR A 615 -41.85 9.68 10.82
N PRO A 616 -42.68 10.44 11.57
CA PRO A 616 -43.41 11.59 11.03
C PRO A 616 -42.53 12.75 10.52
N ARG A 617 -41.26 12.82 10.91
CA ARG A 617 -40.36 13.95 10.65
C ARG A 617 -39.53 13.81 9.36
N ILE A 618 -39.59 12.68 8.68
CA ILE A 618 -38.72 12.38 7.54
C ILE A 618 -39.50 11.76 6.37
N ASP A 619 -38.86 11.71 5.21
CA ASP A 619 -39.43 11.16 3.97
C ASP A 619 -39.33 9.62 3.85
N GLY A 620 -38.87 8.95 4.91
CA GLY A 620 -38.76 7.49 4.98
C GLY A 620 -37.64 6.89 4.12
N ARG A 621 -36.67 7.68 3.65
CA ARG A 621 -35.53 7.17 2.85
C ARG A 621 -34.50 6.41 3.66
N GLU A 622 -34.42 6.63 4.97
CA GLU A 622 -33.40 6.06 5.85
C GLU A 622 -34.04 5.23 6.95
N ALA A 623 -33.42 4.10 7.30
CA ALA A 623 -33.96 3.19 8.30
C ALA A 623 -32.92 2.58 9.25
N LEU A 624 -33.41 2.20 10.43
CA LEU A 624 -32.73 1.39 11.45
C LEU A 624 -33.50 0.09 11.65
N ILE A 625 -32.79 -1.04 11.72
CA ILE A 625 -33.42 -2.35 11.94
C ILE A 625 -33.28 -2.78 13.40
N LEU A 626 -34.39 -3.23 14.00
CA LEU A 626 -34.42 -3.99 15.24
C LEU A 626 -34.92 -5.40 14.94
N THR A 627 -34.15 -6.42 15.34
CA THR A 627 -34.51 -7.81 15.03
C THR A 627 -34.32 -8.77 16.18
N ALA A 628 -35.12 -9.81 16.23
CA ALA A 628 -34.93 -10.96 17.11
C ALA A 628 -35.19 -12.24 16.32
N SER A 629 -34.28 -13.20 16.45
CA SER A 629 -34.49 -14.55 15.90
C SER A 629 -35.35 -15.36 16.85
N TRP A 630 -36.25 -16.20 16.34
CA TRP A 630 -37.12 -17.03 17.18
C TRP A 630 -36.33 -18.04 18.01
N ARG A 631 -35.25 -18.57 17.43
CA ARG A 631 -34.29 -19.43 18.12
C ARG A 631 -33.09 -18.62 18.59
N SER A 632 -32.70 -18.84 19.84
CA SER A 632 -31.49 -18.31 20.46
C SER A 632 -30.28 -19.16 20.08
N ARG A 633 -29.08 -18.57 20.13
CA ARG A 633 -27.83 -19.33 20.09
C ARG A 633 -27.68 -20.29 21.28
N TRP A 634 -28.38 -20.01 22.38
CA TRP A 634 -28.21 -20.74 23.63
C TRP A 634 -28.86 -22.12 23.54
N GLN A 635 -28.05 -23.15 23.75
CA GLN A 635 -28.46 -24.55 23.68
C GLN A 635 -28.84 -25.14 25.05
N GLY A 636 -28.92 -24.31 26.11
CA GLY A 636 -29.27 -24.77 27.47
C GLY A 636 -28.08 -25.21 28.33
N HIS A 637 -26.84 -24.96 27.90
CA HIS A 637 -25.66 -25.18 28.74
C HIS A 637 -25.67 -24.18 29.91
N ASP A 638 -25.43 -24.68 31.13
CA ASP A 638 -25.43 -23.89 32.38
C ASP A 638 -26.76 -23.16 32.64
N ASP A 639 -27.90 -23.79 32.37
CA ASP A 639 -29.22 -23.25 32.68
C ASP A 639 -29.42 -23.08 34.20
N PRO A 640 -29.44 -21.85 34.73
CA PRO A 640 -29.60 -21.61 36.16
C PRO A 640 -31.01 -21.94 36.66
N PHE A 641 -31.95 -22.20 35.74
CA PHE A 641 -33.34 -22.54 36.01
C PHE A 641 -33.68 -24.00 35.64
N ALA A 642 -32.71 -24.80 35.20
CA ALA A 642 -32.92 -26.23 34.99
C ALA A 642 -33.18 -26.93 36.34
N PRO A 643 -34.17 -27.86 36.41
CA PRO A 643 -34.36 -28.71 37.58
C PRO A 643 -33.06 -29.46 37.89
N ALA A 644 -32.67 -29.53 39.16
CA ALA A 644 -31.38 -30.10 39.60
C ALA A 644 -31.11 -31.53 39.07
N ASP A 645 -32.16 -32.29 38.77
CA ASP A 645 -32.09 -33.66 38.26
C ASP A 645 -31.71 -33.75 36.76
N ASN A 646 -31.80 -32.64 36.00
CA ASN A 646 -31.52 -32.58 34.56
C ASN A 646 -30.23 -31.81 34.20
N ALA A 647 -29.45 -31.37 35.19
CA ALA A 647 -28.32 -30.46 34.98
C ALA A 647 -27.09 -31.10 34.30
N THR A 648 -27.12 -32.39 33.96
CA THR A 648 -25.92 -33.10 33.44
C THR A 648 -26.16 -34.09 32.32
N GLU A 649 -27.38 -34.28 31.82
CA GLU A 649 -27.59 -35.14 30.66
C GLU A 649 -27.55 -34.37 29.34
N THR A 650 -26.47 -34.56 28.59
CA THR A 650 -26.29 -34.13 27.19
C THR A 650 -27.38 -34.63 26.22
N SER A 651 -28.37 -35.38 26.68
CA SER A 651 -29.44 -36.02 25.90
C SER A 651 -30.66 -35.13 25.66
N THR A 652 -30.86 -34.04 26.42
CA THR A 652 -32.01 -33.12 26.29
C THR A 652 -31.66 -31.76 25.68
N ILE A 653 -30.51 -31.64 25.02
CA ILE A 653 -30.11 -30.44 24.28
C ILE A 653 -30.86 -30.45 22.95
N ASP A 654 -31.85 -29.57 22.74
CA ASP A 654 -32.43 -29.37 21.42
C ASP A 654 -31.34 -28.80 20.49
N PRO A 655 -30.88 -29.54 19.46
CA PRO A 655 -29.86 -29.06 18.54
C PRO A 655 -30.31 -27.82 17.76
N ARG A 656 -31.60 -27.47 17.79
CA ARG A 656 -32.18 -26.26 17.17
C ARG A 656 -32.10 -25.00 18.04
N GLY A 657 -31.57 -25.08 19.27
CA GLY A 657 -31.44 -23.96 20.21
C GLY A 657 -32.74 -23.66 20.99
N ARG A 658 -32.62 -23.07 22.19
CA ARG A 658 -33.78 -22.64 23.00
C ARG A 658 -34.51 -21.47 22.32
N ILE A 659 -35.76 -21.26 22.71
CA ILE A 659 -36.54 -20.12 22.19
C ILE A 659 -36.04 -18.82 22.82
N ASN A 660 -35.92 -17.80 21.99
CA ASN A 660 -35.55 -16.45 22.38
C ASN A 660 -36.76 -15.66 22.94
N VAL A 661 -37.37 -16.19 24.01
CA VAL A 661 -38.67 -15.73 24.51
C VAL A 661 -38.64 -14.22 24.82
N ARG A 662 -37.70 -13.78 25.66
CA ARG A 662 -37.59 -12.38 26.06
C ARG A 662 -36.99 -11.50 24.96
N GLY A 663 -36.21 -12.02 24.03
CA GLY A 663 -35.76 -11.25 22.88
C GLY A 663 -36.91 -10.86 21.95
N ILE A 664 -37.79 -11.81 21.63
CA ILE A 664 -39.01 -11.54 20.83
C ILE A 664 -39.92 -10.55 21.56
N ALA A 665 -40.19 -10.80 22.85
CA ALA A 665 -41.03 -9.92 23.66
C ALA A 665 -40.44 -8.50 23.77
N SER A 666 -39.12 -8.36 23.88
CA SER A 666 -38.43 -7.07 23.88
C SER A 666 -38.65 -6.33 22.57
N VAL A 667 -38.47 -6.98 21.42
CA VAL A 667 -38.67 -6.35 20.10
C VAL A 667 -40.12 -5.94 19.89
N LEU A 668 -41.10 -6.76 20.29
CA LEU A 668 -42.53 -6.43 20.19
C LEU A 668 -42.91 -5.25 21.10
N ALA A 669 -42.46 -5.26 22.36
CA ALA A 669 -42.73 -4.18 23.30
C ALA A 669 -42.05 -2.86 22.85
N LEU A 670 -40.80 -2.94 22.37
CA LEU A 670 -40.10 -1.80 21.78
C LEU A 670 -40.76 -1.31 20.49
N ALA A 671 -41.34 -2.20 19.67
CA ALA A 671 -42.07 -1.79 18.47
C ALA A 671 -43.28 -0.93 18.82
N ARG A 672 -44.07 -1.34 19.81
CA ARG A 672 -45.17 -0.54 20.35
C ARG A 672 -44.70 0.79 20.94
N TYR A 673 -43.63 0.77 21.73
CA TYR A 673 -43.13 1.98 22.39
C TYR A 673 -42.49 2.97 21.41
N LEU A 674 -41.50 2.54 20.61
CA LEU A 674 -40.72 3.40 19.73
C LEU A 674 -41.54 4.00 18.58
N SER A 675 -42.57 3.28 18.10
CA SER A 675 -43.46 3.80 17.05
C SER A 675 -44.28 5.03 17.50
N THR A 676 -44.44 5.24 18.81
CA THR A 676 -45.09 6.44 19.36
C THR A 676 -44.14 7.64 19.52
N GLN A 677 -42.83 7.44 19.33
CA GLN A 677 -41.82 8.45 19.62
C GLN A 677 -41.60 9.40 18.44
N ALA A 678 -42.17 10.60 18.52
CA ALA A 678 -42.09 11.60 17.45
C ALA A 678 -40.70 12.25 17.25
N HIS A 679 -39.73 12.00 18.14
CA HIS A 679 -38.42 12.66 18.11
C HIS A 679 -37.36 11.89 17.31
N LEU A 680 -37.69 10.73 16.76
CA LEU A 680 -36.82 9.98 15.87
C LEU A 680 -36.69 10.68 14.51
N SER A 681 -35.65 10.32 13.78
CA SER A 681 -35.25 10.89 12.48
C SER A 681 -34.89 9.81 11.46
N LYS A 682 -35.21 8.54 11.76
CA LYS A 682 -35.05 7.38 10.86
C LYS A 682 -36.22 6.45 11.04
N ASP A 683 -36.66 5.81 9.95
CA ASP A 683 -37.70 4.79 10.02
C ASP A 683 -37.19 3.58 10.80
N LEU A 684 -38.09 2.91 11.50
CA LEU A 684 -37.77 1.69 12.22
C LEU A 684 -38.35 0.50 11.48
N ILE A 685 -37.53 -0.51 11.26
CA ILE A 685 -37.96 -1.79 10.69
C ILE A 685 -37.78 -2.85 11.76
N PHE A 686 -38.89 -3.47 12.15
CA PHE A 686 -38.91 -4.57 13.10
C PHE A 686 -38.95 -5.89 12.34
N VAL A 687 -38.04 -6.81 12.64
CA VAL A 687 -37.97 -8.11 11.97
C VAL A 687 -37.87 -9.23 12.99
N ILE A 688 -38.87 -10.11 13.01
CA ILE A 688 -38.83 -11.35 13.80
C ILE A 688 -38.68 -12.50 12.80
N SER A 689 -37.49 -13.09 12.78
CA SER A 689 -37.15 -14.16 11.85
C SER A 689 -37.36 -15.52 12.46
N ASP A 690 -37.88 -16.47 11.68
CA ASP A 690 -37.94 -17.87 12.09
C ASP A 690 -36.54 -18.52 12.01
N GLY A 691 -36.28 -19.50 12.89
CA GLY A 691 -34.94 -20.07 13.07
C GLY A 691 -33.98 -19.12 13.80
N HIS A 692 -32.67 -19.35 13.64
CA HIS A 692 -31.63 -18.50 14.25
C HIS A 692 -30.95 -17.59 13.21
N LEU A 693 -30.37 -18.18 12.14
CA LEU A 693 -29.65 -17.48 11.08
C LEU A 693 -30.36 -17.57 9.72
N GLU A 694 -31.17 -18.60 9.53
CA GLU A 694 -31.77 -18.98 8.25
C GLU A 694 -32.82 -17.96 7.80
N GLY A 695 -33.72 -17.57 8.70
CA GLY A 695 -34.78 -16.61 8.42
C GLY A 695 -34.24 -15.21 8.18
N ILE A 696 -33.28 -14.76 8.99
CA ILE A 696 -32.72 -13.42 8.82
C ILE A 696 -31.93 -13.30 7.50
N ASN A 697 -31.22 -14.36 7.09
CA ASN A 697 -30.57 -14.42 5.78
C ASN A 697 -31.59 -14.30 4.65
N ALA A 698 -32.69 -15.05 4.73
CA ALA A 698 -33.75 -15.00 3.72
C ALA A 698 -34.39 -13.61 3.60
N TRP A 699 -34.65 -12.98 4.74
CA TRP A 699 -35.19 -11.63 4.78
C TRP A 699 -34.20 -10.59 4.23
N SER A 700 -32.94 -10.61 4.71
CA SER A 700 -31.93 -9.65 4.25
C SER A 700 -31.60 -9.82 2.77
N SER A 701 -31.46 -11.05 2.29
CA SER A 701 -31.20 -11.33 0.88
C SER A 701 -32.31 -10.83 -0.03
N ALA A 702 -33.57 -10.95 0.38
CA ALA A 702 -34.70 -10.41 -0.35
C ALA A 702 -34.73 -8.87 -0.31
N TYR A 703 -34.51 -8.27 0.86
CA TYR A 703 -34.54 -6.82 1.05
C TYR A 703 -33.45 -6.10 0.23
N PHE A 704 -32.22 -6.65 0.20
CA PHE A 704 -31.08 -6.05 -0.52
C PHE A 704 -30.88 -6.57 -1.95
N GLY A 705 -31.74 -7.48 -2.43
CA GLY A 705 -31.68 -8.02 -3.80
C GLY A 705 -30.51 -8.97 -4.08
N SER A 706 -30.10 -9.76 -3.08
CA SER A 706 -28.95 -10.68 -3.13
C SER A 706 -29.33 -12.12 -2.77
N VAL A 707 -30.34 -12.67 -3.45
CA VAL A 707 -30.83 -14.03 -3.21
C VAL A 707 -29.79 -15.07 -3.68
N SER A 708 -29.35 -15.93 -2.75
CA SER A 708 -28.40 -17.01 -3.02
C SER A 708 -29.02 -18.18 -3.80
N ASN A 709 -28.21 -18.88 -4.60
CA ASN A 709 -28.66 -20.04 -5.36
C ASN A 709 -29.22 -21.14 -4.43
N GLY A 710 -30.47 -21.56 -4.67
CA GLY A 710 -31.20 -22.59 -3.93
C GLY A 710 -31.91 -22.12 -2.65
N LEU A 711 -32.02 -20.80 -2.47
CA LEU A 711 -32.93 -20.16 -1.53
C LEU A 711 -34.11 -19.57 -2.33
N LYS A 712 -35.33 -20.04 -2.06
CA LYS A 712 -36.58 -19.49 -2.61
C LYS A 712 -37.22 -18.60 -1.54
N VAL A 713 -37.47 -17.33 -1.88
CA VAL A 713 -38.02 -16.34 -0.94
C VAL A 713 -39.10 -15.52 -1.62
N ASP A 714 -40.11 -15.14 -0.85
CA ASP A 714 -41.03 -14.10 -1.26
C ASP A 714 -40.34 -12.72 -1.25
N PRO A 715 -40.70 -11.82 -2.18
CA PRO A 715 -40.19 -10.45 -2.17
C PRO A 715 -40.65 -9.69 -0.92
N VAL A 716 -39.82 -8.76 -0.46
CA VAL A 716 -40.16 -7.91 0.68
C VAL A 716 -41.01 -6.73 0.22
N SER A 717 -42.23 -6.65 0.72
CA SER A 717 -43.16 -5.52 0.55
C SER A 717 -42.61 -4.29 1.29
N ALA A 718 -42.82 -3.09 0.72
CA ALA A 718 -42.36 -1.82 1.29
C ALA A 718 -40.83 -1.67 1.51
N GLY A 719 -40.02 -2.47 0.80
CA GLY A 719 -38.57 -2.27 0.71
C GLY A 719 -38.19 -0.97 -0.02
N GLY A 720 -36.99 -0.45 0.24
CA GLY A 720 -36.45 0.72 -0.46
C GLY A 720 -35.77 1.76 0.42
N SER A 721 -35.94 1.69 1.74
CA SER A 721 -35.20 2.55 2.67
C SER A 721 -33.75 2.09 2.77
N GLN A 722 -32.83 3.05 2.74
CA GLN A 722 -31.42 2.81 2.98
C GLN A 722 -31.20 2.53 4.47
N VAL A 723 -30.88 1.27 4.78
CA VAL A 723 -30.57 0.87 6.16
C VAL A 723 -29.15 1.32 6.50
N TRP A 724 -28.97 1.90 7.69
CA TRP A 724 -27.66 2.37 8.16
C TRP A 724 -27.10 1.48 9.25
N ASN A 725 -27.94 1.14 10.23
CA ASN A 725 -27.55 0.31 11.36
C ASN A 725 -28.59 -0.79 11.60
N ALA A 726 -28.17 -1.87 12.24
CA ALA A 726 -29.07 -2.92 12.69
C ALA A 726 -28.65 -3.47 14.06
N ILE A 727 -29.62 -3.78 14.91
CA ILE A 727 -29.38 -4.40 16.21
C ILE A 727 -30.25 -5.63 16.37
N SER A 728 -29.62 -6.75 16.74
CA SER A 728 -30.28 -8.03 16.97
C SER A 728 -30.27 -8.37 18.45
N ILE A 729 -31.41 -8.78 19.01
CA ILE A 729 -31.57 -9.09 20.43
C ILE A 729 -31.73 -10.60 20.62
N ASP A 730 -30.80 -11.20 21.36
CA ASP A 730 -30.84 -12.60 21.79
C ASP A 730 -30.88 -12.66 23.33
N TYR A 731 -32.09 -12.78 23.87
CA TYR A 731 -32.39 -12.78 25.30
C TYR A 731 -33.32 -13.96 25.65
N PRO A 732 -32.76 -15.15 25.90
CA PRO A 732 -33.54 -16.37 26.07
C PRO A 732 -34.04 -16.64 27.50
N ALA A 733 -33.36 -16.13 28.53
CA ALA A 733 -33.64 -16.45 29.94
C ALA A 733 -34.42 -15.33 30.65
N ASP A 734 -34.88 -15.58 31.88
CA ASP A 734 -35.67 -14.59 32.61
C ASP A 734 -34.90 -13.36 33.06
N SER A 735 -33.63 -13.56 33.41
CA SER A 735 -32.71 -12.50 33.79
C SER A 735 -31.32 -12.82 33.26
N PHE A 736 -30.43 -11.83 33.36
CA PHE A 736 -29.06 -11.99 32.87
C PHE A 736 -28.04 -11.28 33.76
N SER A 737 -26.80 -11.75 33.69
CA SER A 737 -25.69 -11.23 34.51
C SER A 737 -24.80 -10.22 33.77
N ALA A 738 -24.70 -10.36 32.45
CA ALA A 738 -23.86 -9.53 31.59
C ALA A 738 -24.39 -9.52 30.16
N LEU A 739 -24.03 -8.49 29.41
CA LEU A 739 -24.32 -8.37 27.98
C LEU A 739 -23.10 -8.79 27.17
N GLU A 740 -23.25 -9.82 26.34
CA GLU A 740 -22.24 -10.20 25.36
C GLU A 740 -22.53 -9.53 24.02
N ILE A 741 -21.60 -8.71 23.53
CA ILE A 741 -21.72 -8.11 22.19
C ILE A 741 -21.07 -9.05 21.18
N GLN A 742 -21.85 -9.46 20.19
CA GLN A 742 -21.40 -10.20 19.02
C GLN A 742 -21.34 -9.25 17.84
N TYR A 743 -20.18 -9.19 17.20
CA TYR A 743 -19.89 -8.22 16.15
C TYR A 743 -19.11 -8.84 14.98
N GLU A 744 -18.56 -10.04 15.15
CA GLU A 744 -17.81 -10.70 14.09
C GLU A 744 -18.73 -11.15 12.95
N GLY A 745 -18.55 -10.54 11.78
CA GLY A 745 -19.26 -10.89 10.56
C GLY A 745 -18.57 -11.95 9.71
N PHE A 746 -19.17 -12.21 8.54
CA PHE A 746 -18.64 -13.18 7.59
C PHE A 746 -17.31 -12.73 6.99
N ASP A 747 -16.45 -13.71 6.70
CA ASP A 747 -15.14 -13.51 6.04
C ASP A 747 -14.22 -12.46 6.71
N GLY A 748 -14.40 -12.22 8.02
CA GLY A 748 -13.61 -11.26 8.78
C GLY A 748 -14.07 -9.80 8.67
N GLN A 749 -15.29 -9.57 8.16
CA GLN A 749 -15.92 -8.25 8.20
C GLN A 749 -16.28 -7.87 9.64
N LEU A 750 -16.16 -6.58 9.94
CA LEU A 750 -16.44 -5.99 11.25
C LEU A 750 -17.29 -4.74 11.04
N PRO A 751 -18.18 -4.41 12.00
CA PRO A 751 -18.93 -3.17 11.95
C PRO A 751 -18.02 -2.02 12.35
N ASN A 752 -18.45 -0.81 12.04
CA ASN A 752 -17.82 0.39 12.57
C ASN A 752 -17.71 0.32 14.12
N MET A 753 -16.52 0.59 14.66
CA MET A 753 -16.23 0.48 16.09
C MET A 753 -17.13 1.37 16.96
N ASP A 754 -17.60 2.51 16.44
CA ASP A 754 -18.48 3.43 17.17
C ASP A 754 -19.81 2.79 17.55
N VAL A 755 -20.31 1.81 16.79
CA VAL A 755 -21.53 1.07 17.13
C VAL A 755 -21.34 0.28 18.42
N ILE A 756 -20.20 -0.40 18.56
CA ILE A 756 -19.84 -1.16 19.76
C ILE A 756 -19.59 -0.21 20.92
N ASN A 757 -18.81 0.86 20.69
CA ASN A 757 -18.45 1.83 21.72
C ASN A 757 -19.68 2.58 22.26
N THR A 758 -20.68 2.82 21.40
CA THR A 758 -21.96 3.41 21.79
C THR A 758 -22.69 2.52 22.79
N VAL A 759 -22.82 1.22 22.51
CA VAL A 759 -23.46 0.27 23.45
C VAL A 759 -22.70 0.19 24.76
N VAL A 760 -21.36 0.12 24.72
CA VAL A 760 -20.52 0.07 25.93
C VAL A 760 -20.73 1.33 26.78
N ARG A 761 -20.74 2.52 26.16
CA ARG A 761 -20.97 3.78 26.87
C ARG A 761 -22.35 3.87 27.49
N ILE A 762 -23.39 3.44 26.76
CA ILE A 762 -24.78 3.42 27.26
C ILE A 762 -24.91 2.46 28.45
N ALA A 763 -24.30 1.27 28.37
CA ALA A 763 -24.32 0.29 29.46
C ALA A 763 -23.66 0.85 30.73
N ASP A 764 -22.57 1.62 30.58
CA ASP A 764 -21.87 2.26 31.69
C ASP A 764 -22.67 3.44 32.28
N SER A 765 -23.25 4.33 31.45
CA SER A 765 -23.87 5.59 31.92
C SER A 765 -25.37 5.54 32.18
N VAL A 766 -26.16 4.85 31.35
CA VAL A 766 -27.63 4.86 31.41
C VAL A 766 -28.19 3.69 32.21
N VAL A 767 -27.51 2.55 32.15
CA VAL A 767 -27.97 1.26 32.70
C VAL A 767 -27.35 0.95 34.06
N GLY A 768 -26.52 1.86 34.60
CA GLY A 768 -25.95 1.74 35.94
C GLY A 768 -24.74 0.82 36.04
N GLY A 769 -23.86 0.81 35.02
CA GLY A 769 -22.62 0.03 35.04
C GLY A 769 -22.80 -1.45 34.70
N MET A 770 -23.72 -1.77 33.79
CA MET A 770 -23.99 -3.15 33.38
C MET A 770 -22.75 -3.79 32.73
N PRO A 771 -22.27 -4.96 33.20
CA PRO A 771 -21.10 -5.61 32.63
C PRO A 771 -21.28 -5.99 31.16
N VAL A 772 -20.41 -5.47 30.31
CA VAL A 772 -20.31 -5.87 28.89
C VAL A 772 -19.11 -6.81 28.71
N ARG A 773 -19.27 -7.85 27.91
CA ARG A 773 -18.24 -8.87 27.65
C ARG A 773 -18.15 -9.23 26.15
N PHE A 774 -17.04 -9.85 25.77
CA PHE A 774 -16.85 -10.48 24.47
C PHE A 774 -16.61 -11.98 24.67
N GLY A 775 -17.57 -12.83 24.29
CA GLY A 775 -17.48 -14.28 24.44
C GLY A 775 -17.71 -14.84 25.84
N ALA A 776 -17.81 -16.17 25.92
CA ALA A 776 -17.93 -16.90 27.16
C ALA A 776 -16.66 -16.77 28.03
N SER A 777 -16.83 -16.33 29.27
CA SER A 777 -15.77 -16.36 30.27
C SER A 777 -15.59 -17.79 30.76
N SER A 778 -14.50 -18.45 30.37
CA SER A 778 -14.11 -19.74 30.96
C SER A 778 -13.86 -19.55 32.46
N ALA A 779 -14.43 -20.42 33.29
CA ALA A 779 -14.21 -20.42 34.74
C ALA A 779 -12.75 -20.71 35.13
N LYS A 780 -11.97 -21.36 34.25
CA LYS A 780 -10.56 -21.69 34.48
C LYS A 780 -9.64 -20.77 33.68
N SER A 781 -8.70 -20.15 34.39
CA SER A 781 -7.73 -19.23 33.81
C SER A 781 -6.47 -19.98 33.38
N LEU A 782 -6.16 -19.94 32.08
CA LEU A 782 -5.10 -20.75 31.45
C LEU A 782 -3.68 -20.31 31.84
N LEU A 783 -3.47 -19.03 32.15
CA LEU A 783 -2.16 -18.49 32.51
C LEU A 783 -2.06 -18.21 34.02
N LYS A 784 -3.14 -17.68 34.61
CA LYS A 784 -3.14 -17.25 36.02
C LYS A 784 -2.98 -18.42 36.99
N GLU A 785 -3.75 -19.48 36.85
CA GLU A 785 -3.70 -20.64 37.75
C GLU A 785 -2.33 -21.34 37.76
N PRO A 786 -1.73 -21.71 36.60
CA PRO A 786 -0.42 -22.35 36.60
C PRO A 786 0.68 -21.42 37.13
N LEU A 787 0.63 -20.12 36.84
CA LEU A 787 1.59 -19.16 37.37
C LEU A 787 1.44 -18.99 38.89
N GLN A 788 0.21 -18.95 39.40
CA GLN A 788 -0.09 -18.93 40.84
C GLN A 788 0.34 -20.24 41.52
N ASN A 789 0.17 -21.39 40.86
CA ASN A 789 0.63 -22.68 41.38
C ASN A 789 2.16 -22.76 41.42
N LEU A 790 2.82 -22.21 40.40
CA LEU A 790 4.28 -22.15 40.34
C LEU A 790 4.85 -21.17 41.38
N ALA A 791 4.25 -19.98 41.53
CA ALA A 791 4.62 -19.03 42.57
C ALA A 791 4.44 -19.64 43.97
N ARG A 792 3.30 -20.31 44.22
CA ARG A 792 3.06 -21.08 45.47
C ARG A 792 4.11 -22.16 45.71
N LYS A 793 4.50 -22.90 44.67
CA LYS A 793 5.53 -23.95 44.75
C LYS A 793 6.92 -23.39 45.13
N TRP A 794 7.18 -22.12 44.83
CA TRP A 794 8.44 -21.42 45.15
C TRP A 794 8.33 -20.54 46.41
N GLY A 795 7.22 -20.64 47.17
CA GLY A 795 7.02 -19.88 48.40
C GLY A 795 6.72 -18.39 48.22
N VAL A 796 6.40 -17.94 46.99
CA VAL A 796 6.13 -16.55 46.65
C VAL A 796 4.65 -16.37 46.27
N ARG A 797 3.97 -15.34 46.80
CA ARG A 797 2.63 -14.97 46.36
C ARG A 797 2.71 -13.93 45.24
N LEU A 798 1.92 -14.11 44.18
CA LEU A 798 1.83 -13.10 43.12
C LEU A 798 1.25 -11.79 43.68
N ARG A 799 1.84 -10.66 43.29
CA ARG A 799 1.31 -9.33 43.62
C ARG A 799 -0.05 -9.14 42.93
N SER A 800 -1.01 -8.51 43.61
CA SER A 800 -2.37 -8.26 43.11
C SER A 800 -2.39 -7.58 41.74
N ASP A 801 -1.46 -6.64 41.53
CA ASP A 801 -1.36 -5.87 40.30
C ASP A 801 -0.96 -6.77 39.11
N VAL A 802 -0.03 -7.70 39.33
CA VAL A 802 0.41 -8.67 38.32
C VAL A 802 -0.70 -9.68 38.03
N GLU A 803 -1.44 -10.09 39.06
CA GLU A 803 -2.58 -10.99 38.91
C GLU A 803 -3.71 -10.37 38.08
N TYR A 804 -3.99 -9.07 38.30
CA TYR A 804 -4.97 -8.32 37.53
C TYR A 804 -4.54 -8.14 36.07
N GLU A 805 -3.29 -7.74 35.84
CA GLU A 805 -2.74 -7.56 34.48
C GLU A 805 -2.68 -8.88 33.70
N LEU A 806 -2.34 -9.98 34.35
CA LEU A 806 -2.34 -11.31 33.74
C LEU A 806 -3.76 -11.74 33.35
N GLY A 807 -4.75 -11.43 34.19
CA GLY A 807 -6.16 -11.64 33.88
C GLY A 807 -6.62 -10.83 32.67
N ASN A 808 -6.25 -9.55 32.59
CA ASN A 808 -6.57 -8.67 31.45
C ASN A 808 -5.88 -9.12 30.16
N TYR A 809 -4.62 -9.53 30.24
CA TYR A 809 -3.89 -10.09 29.11
C TYR A 809 -4.55 -11.39 28.63
N GLU A 810 -4.89 -12.31 29.53
CA GLU A 810 -5.56 -13.56 29.16
C GLU A 810 -6.95 -13.32 28.55
N ALA A 811 -7.72 -12.37 29.10
CA ALA A 811 -8.98 -11.94 28.52
C ALA A 811 -8.76 -11.35 27.12
N GLY A 812 -7.75 -10.49 26.94
CA GLY A 812 -7.37 -9.92 25.65
C GLY A 812 -6.97 -10.98 24.62
N VAL A 813 -6.17 -11.98 25.03
CA VAL A 813 -5.79 -13.13 24.18
C VAL A 813 -7.03 -13.94 23.79
N ARG A 814 -7.95 -14.21 24.72
CA ARG A 814 -9.18 -14.96 24.45
C ARG A 814 -10.09 -14.23 23.46
N SER A 815 -10.30 -12.92 23.64
CA SER A 815 -11.07 -12.08 22.72
C SER A 815 -10.41 -12.04 21.34
N ALA A 816 -9.09 -11.85 21.29
CA ALA A 816 -8.31 -11.85 20.05
C ALA A 816 -8.44 -13.20 19.31
N LEU A 817 -8.29 -14.31 20.02
CA LEU A 817 -8.41 -15.66 19.45
C LEU A 817 -9.84 -15.98 19.01
N ARG A 818 -10.87 -15.51 19.74
CA ARG A 818 -12.27 -15.62 19.33
C ARG A 818 -12.48 -14.89 17.99
N GLN A 819 -12.10 -13.63 17.91
CA GLN A 819 -12.26 -12.81 16.70
C GLN A 819 -11.46 -13.40 15.52
N VAL A 820 -10.22 -13.83 15.76
CA VAL A 820 -9.39 -14.53 14.76
C VAL A 820 -10.03 -15.86 14.35
N GLY A 821 -10.63 -16.61 15.28
CA GLY A 821 -11.30 -17.87 15.00
C GLY A 821 -12.51 -17.70 14.08
N PHE A 822 -13.37 -16.72 14.35
CA PHE A 822 -14.49 -16.38 13.47
C PHE A 822 -13.98 -15.90 12.11
N GLY A 823 -12.96 -15.03 12.07
CA GLY A 823 -12.33 -14.58 10.83
C GLY A 823 -11.75 -15.71 9.99
N VAL A 824 -10.99 -16.64 10.59
CA VAL A 824 -10.43 -17.81 9.91
C VAL A 824 -11.52 -18.73 9.37
N SER A 825 -12.58 -18.97 10.14
CA SER A 825 -13.69 -19.82 9.70
C SER A 825 -14.61 -19.12 8.70
N GLY A 826 -14.47 -17.80 8.52
CA GLY A 826 -15.36 -16.97 7.72
C GLY A 826 -16.81 -16.95 8.21
N LYS A 827 -17.09 -17.43 9.43
CA LYS A 827 -18.45 -17.50 10.01
C LYS A 827 -18.79 -16.21 10.72
N SER A 828 -20.06 -15.84 10.67
CA SER A 828 -20.62 -14.81 11.55
C SER A 828 -20.83 -15.36 12.96
N SER A 829 -20.67 -14.50 13.97
CA SER A 829 -20.96 -14.82 15.37
C SER A 829 -22.46 -14.79 15.71
N GLY A 830 -23.28 -14.15 14.88
CA GLY A 830 -24.75 -14.08 15.03
C GLY A 830 -25.49 -13.50 13.80
N PRO A 831 -26.79 -13.20 13.92
CA PRO A 831 -27.64 -12.66 12.85
C PRO A 831 -27.10 -11.38 12.18
N HIS A 832 -26.37 -10.54 12.92
CA HIS A 832 -25.84 -9.27 12.43
C HIS A 832 -24.92 -9.40 11.21
N GLY A 833 -24.22 -10.52 11.05
CA GLY A 833 -23.27 -10.71 9.95
C GLY A 833 -23.91 -10.64 8.56
N PHE A 834 -25.21 -10.92 8.43
CA PHE A 834 -25.92 -10.78 7.15
C PHE A 834 -26.11 -9.32 6.74
N PHE A 835 -26.26 -8.40 7.70
CA PHE A 835 -26.32 -6.97 7.43
C PHE A 835 -24.95 -6.41 7.03
N GLN A 836 -23.88 -6.87 7.67
CA GLN A 836 -22.52 -6.40 7.38
C GLN A 836 -22.08 -6.67 5.94
N ARG A 837 -22.55 -7.78 5.34
CA ARG A 837 -22.34 -8.08 3.91
C ARG A 837 -22.88 -7.00 2.97
N HIS A 838 -23.88 -6.25 3.43
CA HIS A 838 -24.50 -5.14 2.72
C HIS A 838 -24.00 -3.77 3.18
N HIS A 839 -22.85 -3.73 3.86
CA HIS A 839 -22.25 -2.52 4.43
C HIS A 839 -23.16 -1.79 5.42
N ILE A 840 -23.89 -2.56 6.23
CA ILE A 840 -24.71 -2.05 7.33
C ILE A 840 -24.02 -2.39 8.63
N ASP A 841 -23.80 -1.38 9.46
CA ASP A 841 -23.14 -1.56 10.74
C ASP A 841 -24.10 -2.21 11.73
N ALA A 842 -23.86 -3.49 12.02
CA ALA A 842 -24.76 -4.31 12.80
C ALA A 842 -24.07 -5.10 13.90
N ILE A 843 -24.78 -5.29 15.01
CA ILE A 843 -24.35 -6.07 16.18
C ILE A 843 -25.49 -6.93 16.71
N THR A 844 -25.15 -8.06 17.35
CA THR A 844 -26.10 -8.87 18.13
C THR A 844 -25.78 -8.74 19.60
N LEU A 845 -26.79 -8.44 20.42
CA LEU A 845 -26.72 -8.40 21.86
C LEU A 845 -27.21 -9.72 22.43
N TYR A 846 -26.32 -10.46 23.07
CA TYR A 846 -26.65 -11.71 23.74
C TYR A 846 -26.68 -11.50 25.26
N ALA A 847 -27.84 -11.70 25.87
CA ALA A 847 -28.01 -11.60 27.31
C ALA A 847 -27.62 -12.92 27.97
N VAL A 848 -26.52 -12.94 28.74
CA VAL A 848 -25.97 -14.16 29.34
C VAL A 848 -26.91 -14.67 30.44
N PRO A 849 -27.55 -15.85 30.29
CA PRO A 849 -28.50 -16.39 31.25
C PRO A 849 -27.97 -16.41 32.68
N ALA A 850 -28.72 -15.84 33.62
CA ALA A 850 -28.41 -15.86 35.05
C ALA A 850 -29.67 -15.56 35.88
N THR A 851 -29.61 -15.74 37.19
CA THR A 851 -30.72 -15.40 38.11
C THR A 851 -30.89 -13.89 38.36
N GLY A 852 -30.10 -13.02 37.71
CA GLY A 852 -30.12 -11.56 37.90
C GLY A 852 -28.72 -10.97 38.07
N PRO A 853 -28.59 -9.62 38.08
CA PRO A 853 -29.60 -8.64 38.49
C PRO A 853 -30.34 -7.91 37.35
N TYR A 854 -30.05 -8.20 36.07
CA TYR A 854 -30.58 -7.41 34.94
C TYR A 854 -31.75 -8.10 34.24
N GLY A 855 -32.64 -7.29 33.62
CA GLY A 855 -33.88 -7.76 32.98
C GLY A 855 -34.42 -6.76 31.93
N PHE A 856 -35.72 -6.85 31.59
CA PHE A 856 -36.38 -6.01 30.57
C PHE A 856 -36.18 -4.51 30.77
N PHE A 857 -36.20 -4.02 32.01
CA PHE A 857 -35.97 -2.60 32.31
C PHE A 857 -34.62 -2.12 31.76
N HIS A 858 -33.57 -2.90 32.00
CA HIS A 858 -32.20 -2.57 31.58
C HIS A 858 -32.02 -2.73 30.06
N MET A 859 -32.59 -3.79 29.48
CA MET A 859 -32.54 -4.04 28.04
C MET A 859 -33.28 -2.94 27.26
N GLY A 860 -34.51 -2.59 27.64
CA GLY A 860 -35.31 -1.57 26.96
C GLY A 860 -34.65 -0.19 26.99
N ARG A 861 -34.11 0.23 28.15
CA ARG A 861 -33.38 1.49 28.27
C ARG A 861 -32.11 1.54 27.40
N LEU A 862 -31.39 0.43 27.31
CA LEU A 862 -30.21 0.31 26.46
C LEU A 862 -30.58 0.47 24.99
N ILE A 863 -31.60 -0.27 24.53
CA ILE A 863 -32.02 -0.24 23.12
C ILE A 863 -32.62 1.12 22.75
N GLU A 864 -33.46 1.72 23.60
CA GLU A 864 -33.96 3.08 23.35
C GLU A 864 -32.81 4.07 23.19
N SER A 865 -31.85 4.08 24.12
CA SER A 865 -30.71 5.00 24.06
C SER A 865 -29.85 4.76 22.80
N PHE A 866 -29.69 3.50 22.39
CA PHE A 866 -28.99 3.13 21.16
C PHE A 866 -29.72 3.63 19.92
N VAL A 867 -31.04 3.39 19.83
CA VAL A 867 -31.90 3.86 18.73
C VAL A 867 -31.83 5.38 18.62
N ARG A 868 -31.90 6.10 19.74
CA ARG A 868 -31.77 7.57 19.75
C ARG A 868 -30.40 8.03 19.24
N SER A 869 -29.33 7.38 19.68
CA SER A 869 -27.96 7.71 19.25
C SER A 869 -27.78 7.50 17.74
N MET A 870 -28.25 6.37 17.20
CA MET A 870 -28.17 6.07 15.75
C MET A 870 -29.12 6.94 14.91
N SER A 871 -30.26 7.33 15.47
CA SER A 871 -31.19 8.26 14.83
C SER A 871 -30.52 9.60 14.55
N ASN A 872 -29.69 10.11 15.47
CA ASN A 872 -29.00 11.40 15.33
C ASN A 872 -27.96 11.47 14.20
N LEU A 873 -27.54 10.33 13.64
CA LEU A 873 -26.60 10.32 12.52
C LEU A 873 -27.19 11.07 11.32
N LEU A 874 -26.43 11.99 10.72
CA LEU A 874 -26.80 12.67 9.47
C LEU A 874 -26.19 12.00 8.24
N GLU A 875 -25.19 11.16 8.46
CA GLU A 875 -24.49 10.41 7.44
C GLU A 875 -24.09 9.03 7.98
N ARG A 876 -23.78 8.10 7.07
CA ARG A 876 -23.27 6.80 7.45
C ARG A 876 -21.92 6.94 8.16
N LEU A 877 -21.69 6.09 9.16
CA LEU A 877 -20.44 6.06 9.88
C LEU A 877 -19.30 5.77 8.90
N HIS A 878 -18.32 6.68 8.80
CA HIS A 878 -17.20 6.54 7.87
C HIS A 878 -15.87 7.12 8.41
N HIS A 879 -15.91 7.88 9.51
CA HIS A 879 -14.72 8.46 10.16
C HIS A 879 -14.02 7.51 11.14
N SER A 880 -14.74 6.58 11.77
CA SER A 880 -14.16 5.63 12.73
C SER A 880 -13.50 4.40 12.06
N GLN A 881 -12.92 3.52 12.87
CA GLN A 881 -12.15 2.36 12.43
C GLN A 881 -13.04 1.17 12.04
N PHE A 882 -12.78 0.61 10.86
CA PHE A 882 -13.40 -0.63 10.35
C PHE A 882 -12.52 -1.88 10.52
N PHE A 883 -11.23 -1.70 10.81
CA PHE A 883 -10.28 -2.79 11.02
C PHE A 883 -9.59 -2.62 12.37
N TYR A 884 -9.99 -3.44 13.33
CA TYR A 884 -9.50 -3.41 14.69
C TYR A 884 -9.56 -4.80 15.30
N LEU A 885 -8.81 -5.00 16.37
CA LEU A 885 -8.89 -6.19 17.21
C LEU A 885 -9.27 -5.77 18.63
N LEU A 886 -10.46 -6.16 19.09
CA LEU A 886 -10.95 -5.80 20.43
C LEU A 886 -10.38 -6.77 21.45
N LEU A 887 -9.65 -6.24 22.43
CA LEU A 887 -9.11 -7.04 23.54
C LEU A 887 -10.13 -7.12 24.67
N ASN A 888 -10.73 -5.97 24.99
CA ASN A 888 -11.82 -5.85 25.95
C ASN A 888 -12.74 -4.70 25.52
N PRO A 889 -13.95 -4.55 26.10
CA PRO A 889 -14.93 -3.54 25.65
C PRO A 889 -14.41 -2.10 25.68
N ARG A 890 -13.30 -1.85 26.39
CA ARG A 890 -12.70 -0.54 26.60
C ARG A 890 -11.34 -0.38 25.92
N ARG A 891 -10.80 -1.41 25.26
CA ARG A 891 -9.49 -1.38 24.60
C ARG A 891 -9.45 -2.19 23.31
N PHE A 892 -8.84 -1.59 22.30
CA PHE A 892 -8.67 -2.17 20.97
C PHE A 892 -7.22 -2.02 20.48
N VAL A 893 -6.83 -2.85 19.53
CA VAL A 893 -5.57 -2.76 18.80
C VAL A 893 -5.86 -2.28 17.38
N PRO A 894 -5.26 -1.17 16.92
CA PRO A 894 -5.39 -0.72 15.53
C PRO A 894 -4.79 -1.74 14.56
N ILE A 895 -5.42 -1.94 13.39
CA ILE A 895 -4.92 -2.87 12.37
C ILE A 895 -3.48 -2.57 11.93
N GLY A 896 -3.05 -1.29 11.93
CA GLY A 896 -1.68 -0.91 11.57
C GLY A 896 -0.61 -1.59 12.43
N THR A 897 -0.95 -2.00 13.65
CA THR A 897 -0.08 -2.76 14.54
C THR A 897 -0.20 -4.26 14.27
N ALA A 898 -1.43 -4.77 14.12
CA ALA A 898 -1.68 -6.20 13.92
C ALA A 898 -1.17 -6.69 12.56
N ILE A 899 -1.33 -5.91 11.48
CA ILE A 899 -0.94 -6.26 10.10
C ILE A 899 0.56 -6.53 9.95
N LEU A 900 1.40 -6.04 10.88
CA LEU A 900 2.82 -6.31 10.90
C LEU A 900 3.14 -7.81 11.02
N ILE A 901 2.26 -8.60 11.66
CA ILE A 901 2.43 -10.06 11.80
C ILE A 901 2.47 -10.75 10.42
N PRO A 902 1.39 -10.77 9.61
CA PRO A 902 1.40 -11.39 8.29
C PRO A 902 2.34 -10.67 7.33
N LEU A 903 2.60 -9.36 7.50
CA LEU A 903 3.54 -8.62 6.67
C LEU A 903 4.98 -9.12 6.83
N PHE A 904 5.47 -9.27 8.07
CA PHE A 904 6.82 -9.78 8.32
C PHE A 904 6.97 -11.23 7.85
N LEU A 905 5.95 -12.06 8.06
CA LEU A 905 5.92 -13.43 7.54
C LEU A 905 5.94 -13.45 6.00
N SER A 906 5.13 -12.61 5.34
CA SER A 906 5.08 -12.49 3.88
C SER A 906 6.42 -12.03 3.27
N ILE A 907 7.05 -11.01 3.85
CA ILE A 907 8.36 -10.53 3.41
C ILE A 907 9.41 -11.64 3.58
N SER A 908 9.39 -12.36 4.71
CA SER A 908 10.33 -13.47 4.94
C SER A 908 10.14 -14.61 3.93
N LEU A 909 8.90 -15.01 3.64
CA LEU A 909 8.56 -16.00 2.62
C LEU A 909 9.07 -15.57 1.23
N THR A 910 8.82 -14.31 0.86
CA THR A 910 9.23 -13.76 -0.45
C THR A 910 10.75 -13.72 -0.62
N ILE A 911 11.48 -13.25 0.40
CA ILE A 911 12.95 -13.24 0.40
C ILE A 911 13.50 -14.67 0.32
N SER A 912 12.87 -15.63 1.01
CA SER A 912 13.25 -17.04 0.97
C SER A 912 13.08 -17.64 -0.42
N GLY A 913 11.96 -17.37 -1.11
CA GLY A 913 11.74 -17.78 -2.49
C GLY A 913 12.75 -17.20 -3.47
N LEU A 914 13.00 -15.88 -3.41
CA LEU A 914 13.99 -15.21 -4.25
C LEU A 914 15.41 -15.75 -4.03
N ALA A 915 15.77 -16.05 -2.78
CA ALA A 915 17.09 -16.58 -2.47
C ALA A 915 17.33 -17.97 -3.04
N MET A 916 16.33 -18.86 -2.96
CA MET A 916 16.43 -20.19 -3.58
C MET A 916 16.47 -20.09 -5.10
N TRP A 917 15.70 -19.17 -5.69
CA TRP A 917 15.78 -18.86 -7.11
C TRP A 917 17.20 -18.42 -7.53
N PHE A 918 17.85 -17.54 -6.76
CA PHE A 918 19.22 -17.13 -7.06
C PHE A 918 20.27 -18.23 -6.79
N ALA A 919 20.05 -19.09 -5.79
CA ALA A 919 20.93 -20.23 -5.53
C ALA A 919 20.97 -21.21 -6.71
N GLU A 920 19.81 -21.52 -7.30
CA GLU A 920 19.72 -22.34 -8.51
C GLU A 920 20.38 -21.68 -9.74
N GLU A 921 20.38 -20.34 -9.82
CA GLU A 921 21.14 -19.65 -10.87
C GLU A 921 22.63 -19.91 -10.78
N LYS A 922 23.16 -19.89 -9.56
CA LYS A 922 24.58 -20.09 -9.30
C LYS A 922 25.01 -21.49 -9.73
N VAL A 923 24.20 -22.50 -9.40
CA VAL A 923 24.43 -23.90 -9.82
C VAL A 923 24.30 -24.05 -11.34
N SER A 924 23.26 -23.46 -11.95
CA SER A 924 23.07 -23.47 -13.42
C SER A 924 24.24 -22.82 -14.14
N LYS A 925 24.78 -21.72 -13.61
CA LYS A 925 25.94 -21.04 -14.15
C LYS A 925 27.21 -21.88 -14.08
N GLN A 926 27.48 -22.53 -12.94
CA GLN A 926 28.62 -23.43 -12.79
C GLN A 926 28.58 -24.58 -13.80
N LYS A 927 27.41 -25.17 -14.04
CA LYS A 927 27.25 -26.24 -15.04
C LYS A 927 27.48 -25.74 -16.48
N ARG A 928 27.00 -24.54 -16.82
CA ARG A 928 27.28 -23.93 -18.14
C ARG A 928 28.77 -23.68 -18.36
N GLU A 929 29.46 -23.22 -17.32
CA GLU A 929 30.91 -23.01 -17.36
C GLU A 929 31.67 -24.34 -17.47
N ALA A 930 31.21 -25.40 -16.80
CA ALA A 930 31.77 -26.75 -16.94
C ALA A 930 31.65 -27.30 -18.38
N VAL A 931 30.48 -27.13 -19.03
CA VAL A 931 30.27 -27.54 -20.44
C VAL A 931 31.17 -26.74 -21.40
N LEU A 932 31.44 -25.47 -21.12
CA LEU A 932 32.40 -24.69 -21.92
C LEU A 932 33.85 -25.15 -21.73
N SER A 933 34.20 -25.61 -20.53
CA SER A 933 35.55 -26.09 -20.20
C SER A 933 35.85 -27.47 -20.78
N SER A 934 34.82 -28.32 -20.98
CA SER A 934 34.98 -29.67 -21.57
C SER A 934 35.28 -29.66 -23.08
N LEU A 935 35.09 -28.54 -23.77
CA LEU A 935 35.36 -28.37 -25.21
C LEU A 935 36.84 -28.15 -25.56
N GLY A 936 37.75 -28.24 -24.58
CA GLY A 936 39.21 -28.12 -24.76
C GLY A 936 39.74 -26.67 -24.81
N PRO A 937 41.07 -26.50 -24.65
CA PRO A 937 41.72 -25.19 -24.63
C PRO A 937 42.05 -24.73 -26.05
N ALA A 938 41.06 -24.26 -26.81
CA ALA A 938 41.36 -23.37 -27.93
C ALA A 938 41.78 -22.02 -27.34
N GLY A 939 42.96 -21.51 -27.74
CA GLY A 939 43.53 -20.26 -27.26
C GLY A 939 42.48 -19.15 -27.25
N ILE A 940 42.07 -18.74 -26.06
CA ILE A 940 41.30 -17.51 -25.88
C ILE A 940 42.28 -16.42 -26.32
N GLY A 941 42.11 -15.87 -27.53
CA GLY A 941 42.91 -14.72 -27.95
C GLY A 941 42.83 -13.66 -26.85
N GLU A 942 43.96 -13.05 -26.50
CA GLU A 942 44.14 -12.10 -25.37
C GLU A 942 43.17 -10.89 -25.34
N GLY A 943 42.21 -10.82 -26.27
CA GLY A 943 41.21 -9.76 -26.40
C GLY A 943 39.77 -10.10 -25.97
N ASP A 944 39.36 -11.36 -25.83
CA ASP A 944 37.93 -11.69 -25.64
C ASP A 944 37.50 -11.70 -24.17
N VAL A 945 36.82 -10.64 -23.74
CA VAL A 945 36.27 -10.49 -22.39
C VAL A 945 34.96 -11.28 -22.27
N GLN A 946 34.96 -12.34 -21.46
CA GLN A 946 33.75 -13.10 -21.16
C GLN A 946 32.64 -12.17 -20.61
N PRO A 947 31.46 -12.06 -21.25
CA PRO A 947 30.40 -11.15 -20.82
C PRO A 947 29.82 -11.58 -19.46
N GLU A 948 29.57 -10.63 -18.54
CA GLU A 948 29.20 -10.92 -17.13
C GLU A 948 28.01 -11.87 -16.91
N THR A 949 27.16 -11.98 -17.93
CA THR A 949 25.94 -12.79 -17.95
C THR A 949 25.83 -13.25 -19.39
N PRO A 950 26.40 -14.39 -19.75
CA PRO A 950 26.41 -14.82 -21.13
C PRO A 950 25.01 -15.34 -21.50
N THR A 951 24.44 -14.85 -22.60
CA THR A 951 23.13 -15.30 -23.06
C THR A 951 23.24 -16.73 -23.60
N LEU A 952 22.13 -17.48 -23.65
CA LEU A 952 22.12 -18.81 -24.27
C LEU A 952 22.65 -18.75 -25.71
N GLY A 953 22.29 -17.69 -26.44
CA GLY A 953 22.83 -17.40 -27.77
C GLY A 953 24.34 -17.21 -27.77
N TRP A 954 24.91 -16.56 -26.75
CA TRP A 954 26.37 -16.43 -26.60
C TRP A 954 27.04 -17.76 -26.29
N TYR A 955 26.49 -18.57 -25.37
CA TYR A 955 27.04 -19.90 -25.10
C TYR A 955 26.98 -20.78 -26.36
N ARG A 956 25.85 -20.75 -27.08
CA ARG A 956 25.69 -21.43 -28.37
C ARG A 956 26.71 -20.94 -29.40
N ASP A 957 26.88 -19.62 -29.53
CA ASP A 957 27.84 -19.00 -30.44
C ASP A 957 29.29 -19.36 -30.09
N GLN A 958 29.64 -19.45 -28.80
CA GLN A 958 30.97 -19.88 -28.36
C GLN A 958 31.21 -21.38 -28.57
N VAL A 959 30.20 -22.22 -28.34
CA VAL A 959 30.25 -23.65 -28.67
C VAL A 959 30.44 -23.82 -30.18
N VAL A 960 29.69 -23.09 -31.00
CA VAL A 960 29.80 -23.11 -32.48
C VAL A 960 31.15 -22.56 -32.95
N LYS A 961 31.64 -21.44 -32.41
CA LYS A 961 32.95 -20.85 -32.76
C LYS A 961 34.11 -21.77 -32.39
N LYS A 962 34.09 -22.36 -31.19
CA LYS A 962 35.10 -23.34 -30.78
C LYS A 962 35.03 -24.61 -31.63
N TYR A 963 33.83 -25.03 -32.03
CA TYR A 963 33.61 -26.17 -32.91
C TYR A 963 34.16 -25.91 -34.33
N LEU A 964 33.92 -24.73 -34.90
CA LEU A 964 34.46 -24.29 -36.20
C LEU A 964 35.99 -24.08 -36.18
N ALA A 965 36.59 -23.84 -35.01
CA ALA A 965 38.05 -23.76 -34.88
C ALA A 965 38.73 -25.14 -34.83
N LEU A 966 37.97 -26.20 -34.56
CA LEU A 966 38.45 -27.60 -34.44
C LEU A 966 38.11 -28.44 -35.69
N SER A 967 37.52 -27.85 -36.73
CA SER A 967 36.94 -28.57 -37.86
C SER A 967 37.97 -29.02 -38.90
N GLY A 968 38.62 -30.14 -38.60
CA GLY A 968 39.19 -31.06 -39.58
C GLY A 968 38.82 -32.52 -39.23
N GLY A 969 37.72 -33.06 -39.78
CA GLY A 969 37.45 -34.52 -39.86
C GLY A 969 36.12 -35.08 -39.31
N GLU A 970 35.22 -35.47 -40.22
CA GLU A 970 34.20 -36.57 -40.27
C GLU A 970 33.22 -36.96 -39.11
N GLU A 971 31.99 -37.32 -39.56
CA GLU A 971 30.75 -37.89 -38.96
C GLU A 971 30.65 -38.22 -37.44
N LYS A 972 31.69 -38.74 -36.78
CA LYS A 972 31.69 -38.97 -35.30
C LYS A 972 31.60 -37.66 -34.50
N MET A 973 31.86 -36.53 -35.14
CA MET A 973 31.87 -35.19 -34.53
C MET A 973 30.47 -34.57 -34.37
N GLU A 974 29.53 -34.90 -35.25
CA GLU A 974 28.16 -34.33 -35.22
C GLU A 974 27.37 -34.85 -34.00
N GLN A 975 27.51 -36.14 -33.68
CA GLN A 975 26.96 -36.72 -32.45
C GLN A 975 27.52 -36.06 -31.18
N LYS A 976 28.79 -35.65 -31.17
CA LYS A 976 29.38 -34.91 -30.05
C LYS A 976 28.84 -33.48 -29.96
N LEU A 977 28.60 -32.79 -31.08
CA LEU A 977 27.98 -31.46 -31.07
C LEU A 977 26.55 -31.50 -30.52
N VAL A 978 25.76 -32.47 -30.97
CA VAL A 978 24.40 -32.71 -30.45
C VAL A 978 24.46 -33.01 -28.95
N GLY A 979 25.38 -33.86 -28.50
CA GLY A 979 25.59 -34.15 -27.07
C GLY A 979 25.98 -32.93 -26.24
N HIS A 980 26.81 -32.02 -26.75
CA HIS A 980 27.16 -30.77 -26.06
C HIS A 980 26.02 -29.74 -26.08
N ALA A 981 25.23 -29.70 -27.15
CA ALA A 981 24.02 -28.88 -27.22
C ALA A 981 22.96 -29.36 -26.22
N ASP A 982 22.80 -30.67 -26.07
CA ASP A 982 21.93 -31.28 -25.06
C ASP A 982 22.46 -31.05 -23.64
N ALA A 983 23.76 -31.20 -23.40
CA ALA A 983 24.38 -30.85 -22.10
C ALA A 983 24.21 -29.36 -21.75
N LEU A 984 24.28 -28.46 -22.74
CA LEU A 984 24.00 -27.04 -22.56
C LEU A 984 22.51 -26.80 -22.24
N ARG A 985 21.59 -27.53 -22.89
CA ARG A 985 20.16 -27.49 -22.59
C ARG A 985 19.86 -27.99 -21.17
N GLU A 986 20.51 -29.06 -20.72
CA GLU A 986 20.39 -29.61 -19.36
C GLU A 986 21.03 -28.73 -18.27
N SER A 987 22.04 -27.93 -18.63
CA SER A 987 22.69 -26.99 -17.73
C SER A 987 21.76 -25.83 -17.31
N MET A 988 20.72 -25.55 -18.10
CA MET A 988 19.72 -24.52 -17.82
C MET A 988 18.83 -24.90 -16.62
N ARG A 989 18.10 -23.90 -16.11
CA ARG A 989 17.09 -24.14 -15.09
C ARG A 989 15.89 -24.87 -15.71
N PRO A 990 15.35 -25.93 -15.09
CA PRO A 990 14.21 -26.65 -15.63
C PRO A 990 12.87 -25.90 -15.39
N ILE A 991 12.77 -24.68 -15.91
CA ILE A 991 11.61 -23.79 -15.71
C ILE A 991 10.34 -24.40 -16.32
N GLY A 992 10.41 -24.99 -17.51
CA GLY A 992 9.26 -25.61 -18.16
C GLY A 992 8.66 -26.76 -17.35
N ALA A 993 9.50 -27.67 -16.85
CA ALA A 993 9.05 -28.77 -15.97
C ALA A 993 8.48 -28.25 -14.64
N THR A 994 9.05 -27.17 -14.09
CA THR A 994 8.56 -26.54 -12.86
C THR A 994 7.19 -25.90 -13.06
N LEU A 995 7.00 -25.13 -14.14
CA LEU A 995 5.72 -24.50 -14.48
C LEU A 995 4.63 -25.53 -14.74
N ALA A 996 4.96 -26.63 -15.40
CA ALA A 996 4.04 -27.75 -15.59
C ALA A 996 3.55 -28.34 -14.25
N CYS A 997 4.45 -28.51 -13.28
CA CYS A 997 4.08 -28.97 -11.93
C CYS A 997 3.19 -27.94 -11.21
N VAL A 998 3.50 -26.65 -11.31
CA VAL A 998 2.68 -25.57 -10.73
C VAL A 998 1.26 -25.60 -11.31
N VAL A 999 1.11 -25.64 -12.64
CA VAL A 999 -0.20 -25.71 -13.31
C VAL A 999 -0.98 -26.94 -12.85
N LEU A 1000 -0.32 -28.11 -12.77
CA LEU A 1000 -0.95 -29.33 -12.28
C LEU A 1000 -1.51 -29.17 -10.86
N THR A 1001 -0.75 -28.59 -9.93
CA THR A 1001 -1.23 -28.37 -8.55
C THR A 1001 -2.42 -27.41 -8.47
N ILE A 1002 -2.46 -26.40 -9.33
CA ILE A 1002 -3.61 -25.47 -9.42
C ILE A 1002 -4.85 -26.19 -9.95
N VAL A 1003 -4.69 -27.01 -11.01
CA VAL A 1003 -5.79 -27.81 -11.57
C VAL A 1003 -6.37 -28.77 -10.52
N VAL A 1004 -5.51 -29.43 -9.73
CA VAL A 1004 -5.94 -30.26 -8.60
C VAL A 1004 -6.73 -29.44 -7.57
N GLY A 1005 -6.28 -28.24 -7.22
CA GLY A 1005 -7.00 -27.35 -6.30
C GLY A 1005 -8.37 -26.90 -6.82
N VAL A 1006 -8.47 -26.56 -8.12
CA VAL A 1006 -9.75 -26.18 -8.76
C VAL A 1006 -10.69 -27.38 -8.86
N THR A 1007 -10.17 -28.56 -9.20
CA THR A 1007 -10.98 -29.79 -9.21
C THR A 1007 -11.45 -30.14 -7.80
N ALA A 1008 -10.61 -29.92 -6.79
CA ALA A 1008 -10.98 -30.11 -5.39
C ALA A 1008 -12.07 -29.13 -4.95
N LEU A 1009 -12.05 -27.89 -5.44
CA LEU A 1009 -13.16 -26.96 -5.23
C LEU A 1009 -14.44 -27.43 -5.93
N TYR A 1010 -14.37 -27.94 -7.16
CA TYR A 1010 -15.55 -28.42 -7.89
C TYR A 1010 -16.19 -29.66 -7.25
N ASN A 1011 -15.36 -30.56 -6.71
CA ASN A 1011 -15.78 -31.82 -6.08
C ASN A 1011 -15.66 -31.77 -4.54
N TRP A 1012 -15.83 -30.59 -3.96
CA TRP A 1012 -15.61 -30.38 -2.52
C TRP A 1012 -16.49 -31.30 -1.66
N GLU A 1013 -17.69 -31.65 -2.13
CA GLU A 1013 -18.63 -32.54 -1.40
C GLU A 1013 -17.96 -33.90 -1.14
N LEU A 1014 -17.27 -34.48 -2.13
CA LEU A 1014 -16.54 -35.75 -2.00
C LEU A 1014 -15.30 -35.63 -1.08
N LEU A 1015 -14.76 -34.43 -0.89
CA LEU A 1015 -13.53 -34.22 -0.13
C LEU A 1015 -13.72 -34.11 1.37
N PHE A 1016 -14.92 -33.70 1.81
CA PHE A 1016 -15.16 -33.35 3.21
C PHE A 1016 -16.37 -34.03 3.89
N LEU A 1017 -17.21 -34.79 3.15
CA LEU A 1017 -18.31 -35.60 3.72
C LEU A 1017 -17.86 -36.85 4.49
N ASP A 1018 -18.66 -37.35 5.42
CA ASP A 1018 -18.35 -38.58 6.16
C ASP A 1018 -18.20 -39.80 5.20
N PRO A 1019 -17.09 -40.55 5.23
CA PRO A 1019 -16.91 -41.76 4.41
C PRO A 1019 -17.94 -42.87 4.71
N THR A 1020 -18.64 -42.80 5.85
CA THR A 1020 -19.70 -43.75 6.23
C THR A 1020 -21.08 -43.41 5.64
N ALA A 1021 -21.28 -42.20 5.10
CA ALA A 1021 -22.54 -41.80 4.50
C ALA A 1021 -22.70 -42.40 3.09
N THR A 1022 -23.45 -43.48 2.98
CA THR A 1022 -23.81 -44.16 1.73
C THR A 1022 -24.75 -43.30 0.87
N HIS A 1023 -24.24 -42.23 0.25
CA HIS A 1023 -24.98 -41.45 -0.75
C HIS A 1023 -24.43 -41.68 -2.15
N THR A 1024 -24.99 -42.68 -2.83
CA THR A 1024 -24.90 -42.85 -4.29
C THR A 1024 -25.67 -41.73 -4.99
N LYS A 1025 -25.00 -40.66 -5.44
CA LYS A 1025 -25.58 -39.72 -6.43
C LYS A 1025 -24.71 -39.63 -7.69
N ARG A 1026 -25.35 -39.90 -8.83
CA ARG A 1026 -24.84 -39.77 -10.21
C ARG A 1026 -24.44 -38.32 -10.50
N VAL A 1027 -23.20 -38.08 -10.89
CA VAL A 1027 -22.76 -36.80 -11.48
C VAL A 1027 -23.08 -36.81 -12.98
N SER A 1028 -23.74 -35.75 -13.46
CA SER A 1028 -24.33 -35.65 -14.80
C SER A 1028 -23.36 -35.15 -15.89
N SER A 1029 -23.77 -35.49 -17.11
CA SER A 1029 -23.31 -35.26 -18.50
C SER A 1029 -22.53 -33.98 -18.92
N HIS A 1030 -22.09 -33.08 -18.04
CA HIS A 1030 -21.39 -31.85 -18.47
C HIS A 1030 -19.90 -32.02 -18.80
N ASN A 1031 -19.31 -33.20 -18.61
CA ASN A 1031 -17.86 -33.43 -18.76
C ASN A 1031 -17.41 -33.84 -20.19
N ALA A 1032 -18.35 -34.04 -21.12
CA ALA A 1032 -18.04 -34.49 -22.48
C ALA A 1032 -17.36 -33.42 -23.36
N ALA A 1033 -17.55 -32.12 -23.06
CA ALA A 1033 -16.97 -31.02 -23.84
C ALA A 1033 -15.44 -30.92 -23.70
N ILE A 1034 -14.89 -31.30 -22.54
CA ILE A 1034 -13.43 -31.29 -22.29
C ILE A 1034 -12.76 -32.45 -23.04
N ILE A 1035 -13.48 -33.57 -23.23
CA ILE A 1035 -13.05 -34.75 -24.00
C ILE A 1035 -13.07 -34.47 -25.51
N ALA A 1036 -13.82 -33.50 -26.01
CA ALA A 1036 -13.80 -33.14 -27.44
C ALA A 1036 -12.56 -32.33 -27.85
N ILE A 1037 -11.98 -31.56 -26.91
CA ILE A 1037 -10.73 -30.80 -27.14
C ILE A 1037 -9.51 -31.74 -27.20
N TRP A 1038 -9.63 -32.94 -26.61
CA TRP A 1038 -8.63 -34.01 -26.53
C TRP A 1038 -8.20 -34.60 -27.88
N TYR A 1039 -9.11 -34.73 -28.85
CA TYR A 1039 -8.84 -35.45 -30.11
C TYR A 1039 -8.05 -34.65 -31.15
N LYS A 1040 -7.77 -33.35 -30.91
CA LYS A 1040 -7.23 -32.43 -31.94
C LYS A 1040 -5.75 -32.03 -31.77
N MET A 1041 -5.00 -32.57 -30.80
CA MET A 1041 -3.59 -32.16 -30.60
C MET A 1041 -2.56 -33.23 -31.01
N PRO A 1042 -1.55 -32.88 -31.82
CA PRO A 1042 -0.57 -33.83 -32.33
C PRO A 1042 0.59 -34.10 -31.36
N ASN A 1043 1.25 -35.22 -31.63
CA ASN A 1043 2.04 -36.05 -30.73
C ASN A 1043 3.50 -35.62 -30.52
N LYS A 1044 4.09 -36.14 -29.43
CA LYS A 1044 5.53 -36.19 -29.04
C LYS A 1044 6.06 -35.01 -28.21
N THR A 1045 5.99 -35.12 -26.87
CA THR A 1045 6.98 -34.67 -25.83
C THR A 1045 6.40 -34.44 -24.42
N ASN A 1046 5.11 -34.67 -24.17
CA ASN A 1046 4.47 -34.22 -22.92
C ASN A 1046 4.26 -35.35 -21.89
N LEU A 1047 5.18 -35.45 -20.92
CA LEU A 1047 5.00 -36.21 -19.67
C LEU A 1047 3.78 -35.71 -18.86
N THR A 1048 3.41 -34.43 -19.04
CA THR A 1048 2.19 -33.81 -18.51
C THR A 1048 0.91 -34.50 -18.97
N LEU A 1049 0.84 -35.00 -20.20
CA LEU A 1049 -0.38 -35.54 -20.80
C LEU A 1049 -0.75 -36.95 -20.29
N HIS A 1050 0.21 -37.75 -19.82
CA HIS A 1050 -0.09 -39.05 -19.19
C HIS A 1050 -0.57 -38.93 -17.75
N LEU A 1051 -0.16 -37.89 -17.01
CA LEU A 1051 -0.73 -37.59 -15.69
C LEU A 1051 -2.16 -37.05 -15.78
N PHE A 1052 -2.49 -36.34 -16.86
CA PHE A 1052 -3.87 -35.95 -17.19
C PHE A 1052 -4.75 -37.13 -17.66
N ALA A 1053 -4.18 -38.26 -18.11
CA ALA A 1053 -4.92 -39.42 -18.61
C ALA A 1053 -5.56 -40.28 -17.49
N LEU A 1054 -5.11 -40.14 -16.23
CA LEU A 1054 -5.70 -40.81 -15.06
C LEU A 1054 -6.97 -40.11 -14.54
N PHE A 1055 -7.23 -38.88 -14.97
CA PHE A 1055 -8.29 -38.02 -14.41
C PHE A 1055 -9.73 -38.44 -14.75
N PRO A 1056 -10.06 -38.89 -15.98
CA PRO A 1056 -11.42 -39.35 -16.31
C PRO A 1056 -11.79 -40.69 -15.65
N LEU A 1057 -10.79 -41.51 -15.30
CA LEU A 1057 -10.98 -42.82 -14.66
C LEU A 1057 -11.36 -42.73 -13.18
N LEU A 1058 -11.18 -41.57 -12.54
CA LEU A 1058 -11.43 -41.35 -11.11
C LEU A 1058 -12.87 -40.94 -10.78
N GLN A 1059 -13.75 -40.83 -11.77
CA GLN A 1059 -15.17 -40.50 -11.57
C GLN A 1059 -16.04 -41.72 -11.27
N ALA A 1060 -15.45 -42.92 -11.16
CA ALA A 1060 -16.16 -44.14 -10.85
C ALA A 1060 -15.58 -44.81 -9.60
N TYR A 1061 -16.39 -44.81 -8.53
CA TYR A 1061 -16.29 -45.60 -7.30
C TYR A 1061 -15.40 -45.06 -6.15
N ASP A 1062 -16.08 -44.75 -5.04
CA ASP A 1062 -15.61 -44.59 -3.66
C ASP A 1062 -14.96 -43.25 -3.23
N VAL A 1063 -15.56 -42.61 -2.19
CA VAL A 1063 -15.09 -41.38 -1.53
C VAL A 1063 -13.68 -41.55 -0.97
N VAL A 1064 -13.39 -42.75 -0.45
CA VAL A 1064 -12.07 -43.11 0.07
C VAL A 1064 -11.04 -43.12 -1.07
N LEU A 1065 -11.40 -43.63 -2.23
CA LEU A 1065 -10.52 -43.67 -3.40
C LEU A 1065 -10.22 -42.25 -3.92
N TYR A 1066 -11.23 -41.39 -4.06
CA TYR A 1066 -11.04 -40.01 -4.51
C TYR A 1066 -10.10 -39.19 -3.61
N ARG A 1067 -10.28 -39.29 -2.29
CA ARG A 1067 -9.43 -38.62 -1.30
C ARG A 1067 -8.01 -39.18 -1.31
N THR A 1068 -7.88 -40.51 -1.32
CA THR A 1068 -6.57 -41.19 -1.39
C THR A 1068 -5.82 -40.73 -2.63
N VAL A 1069 -6.50 -40.65 -3.78
CA VAL A 1069 -5.87 -40.23 -5.03
C VAL A 1069 -5.51 -38.75 -5.01
N THR A 1070 -6.33 -37.87 -4.46
CA THR A 1070 -5.98 -36.43 -4.37
C THR A 1070 -4.69 -36.21 -3.54
N VAL A 1071 -4.49 -37.00 -2.48
CA VAL A 1071 -3.30 -36.96 -1.63
C VAL A 1071 -2.10 -37.68 -2.24
N MET A 1072 -2.32 -38.80 -2.94
CA MET A 1072 -1.27 -39.66 -3.49
C MET A 1072 -0.83 -39.29 -4.91
N LEU A 1073 -1.68 -38.66 -5.72
CA LEU A 1073 -1.37 -38.28 -7.11
C LEU A 1073 -0.11 -37.41 -7.24
N PRO A 1074 0.13 -36.40 -6.36
CA PRO A 1074 1.38 -35.65 -6.36
C PRO A 1074 2.60 -36.50 -5.99
N ILE A 1075 2.44 -37.48 -5.09
CA ILE A 1075 3.50 -38.41 -4.67
C ILE A 1075 3.88 -39.35 -5.82
N VAL A 1076 2.87 -39.96 -6.46
CA VAL A 1076 3.05 -40.85 -7.62
C VAL A 1076 3.62 -40.07 -8.81
N GLY A 1077 3.12 -38.87 -9.08
CA GLY A 1077 3.64 -37.98 -10.13
C GLY A 1077 5.10 -37.58 -9.88
N ALA A 1078 5.47 -37.26 -8.63
CA ALA A 1078 6.86 -37.01 -8.26
C ALA A 1078 7.74 -38.26 -8.41
N GLY A 1079 7.23 -39.44 -8.06
CA GLY A 1079 7.91 -40.73 -8.24
C GLY A 1079 8.17 -41.08 -9.70
N ILE A 1080 7.19 -40.87 -10.58
CA ILE A 1080 7.31 -41.07 -12.03
C ILE A 1080 8.30 -40.07 -12.64
N LEU A 1081 8.24 -38.79 -12.23
CA LEU A 1081 9.18 -37.78 -12.70
C LEU A 1081 10.61 -38.11 -12.24
N ARG A 1082 10.76 -38.62 -11.01
CA ARG A 1082 12.04 -39.07 -10.46
C ARG A 1082 12.60 -40.30 -11.16
N SER A 1083 11.75 -41.23 -11.63
CA SER A 1083 12.20 -42.43 -12.35
C SER A 1083 12.57 -42.14 -13.81
N ARG A 1084 11.99 -41.11 -14.41
CA ARG A 1084 12.25 -40.71 -15.82
C ARG A 1084 13.29 -39.60 -15.99
N CYS A 1085 13.73 -38.95 -14.92
CA CYS A 1085 14.74 -37.90 -14.96
C CYS A 1085 15.98 -38.29 -14.15
N THR A 1086 17.14 -37.73 -14.49
CA THR A 1086 18.34 -37.92 -13.68
C THR A 1086 18.12 -37.36 -12.27
N ARG A 1087 18.70 -38.00 -11.25
CA ARG A 1087 18.56 -37.57 -9.83
C ARG A 1087 18.89 -36.10 -9.63
N ASN A 1088 19.87 -35.58 -10.38
CA ASN A 1088 20.27 -34.18 -10.35
C ASN A 1088 19.27 -33.24 -11.03
N HIS A 1089 18.58 -33.69 -12.07
CA HIS A 1089 17.52 -32.91 -12.73
C HIS A 1089 16.27 -32.82 -11.83
N ALA A 1090 15.84 -33.95 -11.26
CA ALA A 1090 14.71 -34.00 -10.32
C ALA A 1090 14.93 -33.07 -9.11
N ARG A 1091 16.11 -33.10 -8.49
CA ARG A 1091 16.47 -32.21 -7.37
C ARG A 1091 16.36 -30.72 -7.69
N ARG A 1092 16.73 -30.32 -8.90
CA ARG A 1092 16.65 -28.92 -9.35
C ARG A 1092 15.23 -28.49 -9.66
N VAL A 1093 14.42 -29.38 -10.25
CA VAL A 1093 12.97 -29.15 -10.40
C VAL A 1093 12.33 -28.96 -9.02
N GLY A 1094 12.64 -29.83 -8.06
CA GLY A 1094 12.12 -29.72 -6.70
C GLY A 1094 12.53 -28.41 -5.99
N SER A 1095 13.78 -27.98 -6.15
CA SER A 1095 14.29 -26.73 -5.57
C SER A 1095 13.63 -25.48 -6.16
N LEU A 1096 13.37 -25.47 -7.47
CA LEU A 1096 12.62 -24.38 -8.12
C LEU A 1096 11.14 -24.41 -7.76
N LEU A 1097 10.53 -25.58 -7.64
CA LEU A 1097 9.13 -25.72 -7.24
C LEU A 1097 8.89 -25.17 -5.83
N LEU A 1098 9.80 -25.48 -4.90
CA LEU A 1098 9.79 -24.86 -3.56
C LEU A 1098 9.96 -23.34 -3.64
N ALA A 1099 10.84 -22.82 -4.52
CA ALA A 1099 11.02 -21.38 -4.68
C ALA A 1099 9.74 -20.68 -5.15
N PHE A 1100 9.01 -21.28 -6.08
CA PHE A 1100 7.68 -20.80 -6.50
C PHE A 1100 6.66 -20.87 -5.37
N ALA A 1101 6.63 -21.96 -4.60
CA ALA A 1101 5.72 -22.10 -3.47
C ALA A 1101 5.93 -21.01 -2.40
N TYR A 1102 7.18 -20.65 -2.09
CA TYR A 1102 7.50 -19.51 -1.20
C TYR A 1102 6.98 -18.17 -1.72
N LEU A 1103 7.17 -17.90 -3.03
CA LEU A 1103 6.72 -16.66 -3.65
C LEU A 1103 5.18 -16.59 -3.70
N GLN A 1104 4.53 -17.70 -4.05
CA GLN A 1104 3.07 -17.81 -4.07
C GLN A 1104 2.48 -17.65 -2.67
N ALA A 1105 3.10 -18.26 -1.64
CA ALA A 1105 2.69 -18.09 -0.24
C ALA A 1105 2.86 -16.64 0.24
N GLY A 1106 3.99 -15.99 -0.07
CA GLY A 1106 4.20 -14.58 0.27
C GLY A 1106 3.15 -13.65 -0.35
N MET A 1107 2.84 -13.87 -1.64
CA MET A 1107 1.80 -13.12 -2.36
C MET A 1107 0.40 -13.37 -1.78
N LEU A 1108 0.04 -14.64 -1.51
CA LEU A 1108 -1.25 -15.00 -0.94
C LEU A 1108 -1.49 -14.29 0.40
N VAL A 1109 -0.50 -14.33 1.30
CA VAL A 1109 -0.56 -13.69 2.61
C VAL A 1109 -0.70 -12.17 2.47
N ALA A 1110 0.03 -11.55 1.53
CA ALA A 1110 -0.08 -10.11 1.30
C ALA A 1110 -1.49 -9.70 0.85
N ILE A 1111 -2.09 -10.42 -0.10
CA ILE A 1111 -3.45 -10.14 -0.60
C ILE A 1111 -4.49 -10.37 0.50
N LEU A 1112 -4.42 -11.52 1.18
CA LEU A 1112 -5.37 -11.86 2.24
C LEU A 1112 -5.24 -10.95 3.46
N SER A 1113 -4.07 -10.39 3.76
CA SER A 1113 -3.90 -9.54 4.96
C SER A 1113 -4.81 -8.31 4.99
N VAL A 1114 -5.26 -7.85 3.82
CA VAL A 1114 -6.21 -6.72 3.66
C VAL A 1114 -7.66 -7.19 3.73
N LEU A 1115 -7.95 -8.39 3.21
CA LEU A 1115 -9.32 -8.92 3.11
C LEU A 1115 -9.76 -9.65 4.39
N ASN A 1116 -8.89 -10.49 4.92
CA ASN A 1116 -9.10 -11.31 6.10
C ASN A 1116 -7.76 -11.56 6.79
N PHE A 1117 -7.39 -10.61 7.67
CA PHE A 1117 -6.15 -10.64 8.43
C PHE A 1117 -5.93 -11.96 9.19
N ALA A 1118 -7.00 -12.48 9.82
CA ALA A 1118 -6.95 -13.68 10.64
C ALA A 1118 -6.59 -14.92 9.79
N LEU A 1119 -7.26 -15.08 8.66
CA LEU A 1119 -6.97 -16.15 7.70
C LEU A 1119 -5.57 -15.99 7.11
N ALA A 1120 -5.14 -14.77 6.79
CA ALA A 1120 -3.79 -14.50 6.27
C ALA A 1120 -2.69 -14.91 7.26
N ALA A 1121 -2.83 -14.55 8.54
CA ALA A 1121 -1.85 -14.88 9.58
C ALA A 1121 -1.77 -16.40 9.81
N LEU A 1122 -2.90 -17.11 9.86
CA LEU A 1122 -2.93 -18.56 10.01
C LEU A 1122 -2.29 -19.26 8.80
N LEU A 1123 -2.70 -18.90 7.58
CA LEU A 1123 -2.16 -19.51 6.37
C LEU A 1123 -0.66 -19.21 6.20
N ALA A 1124 -0.19 -18.03 6.63
CA ALA A 1124 1.24 -17.71 6.66
C ALA A 1124 2.02 -18.66 7.56
N LEU A 1125 1.53 -18.91 8.79
CA LEU A 1125 2.16 -19.82 9.75
C LEU A 1125 2.17 -21.26 9.24
N LEU A 1126 1.03 -21.74 8.72
CA LEU A 1126 0.91 -23.09 8.19
C LEU A 1126 1.77 -23.31 6.93
N ALA A 1127 1.77 -22.34 6.00
CA ALA A 1127 2.61 -22.40 4.81
C ALA A 1127 4.08 -22.34 5.18
N TYR A 1128 4.48 -21.48 6.12
CA TYR A 1128 5.85 -21.40 6.61
C TYR A 1128 6.31 -22.71 7.25
N ALA A 1129 5.48 -23.33 8.11
CA ALA A 1129 5.77 -24.62 8.72
C ALA A 1129 5.98 -25.71 7.66
N ALA A 1130 5.05 -25.86 6.70
CA ALA A 1130 5.18 -26.81 5.61
C ALA A 1130 6.44 -26.57 4.76
N LEU A 1131 6.68 -25.32 4.37
CA LEU A 1131 7.84 -24.91 3.57
C LEU A 1131 9.17 -25.10 4.30
N SER A 1132 9.20 -24.97 5.63
CA SER A 1132 10.38 -25.21 6.45
C SER A 1132 10.76 -26.70 6.50
N ILE A 1133 9.77 -27.60 6.50
CA ILE A 1133 9.99 -29.05 6.43
C ILE A 1133 10.50 -29.45 5.04
N GLY A 1134 10.01 -28.79 3.98
CA GLY A 1134 10.42 -29.04 2.60
C GLY A 1134 11.84 -28.55 2.25
N VAL A 1135 12.41 -27.61 3.01
CA VAL A 1135 13.73 -27.02 2.74
C VAL A 1135 14.78 -27.54 3.71
N GLU A 1136 15.79 -28.21 3.16
CA GLU A 1136 17.02 -28.52 3.89
C GLU A 1136 17.85 -27.24 4.05
N TYR A 1137 18.02 -26.77 5.29
CA TYR A 1137 19.07 -25.81 5.64
C TYR A 1137 20.41 -26.55 5.65
N PRO A 1138 21.44 -26.09 4.93
CA PRO A 1138 22.79 -26.58 5.16
C PRO A 1138 23.12 -26.25 6.61
N SER A 1139 23.36 -27.27 7.42
CA SER A 1139 23.73 -27.12 8.83
C SER A 1139 24.86 -26.10 8.97
N LEU A 1140 24.62 -25.05 9.77
CA LEU A 1140 25.72 -24.29 10.33
C LEU A 1140 26.58 -25.27 11.14
N SER A 1141 27.87 -25.31 10.83
CA SER A 1141 28.95 -26.10 11.45
C SER A 1141 29.35 -27.40 10.73
N SER A 1142 30.67 -27.48 10.57
CA SER A 1142 31.55 -28.57 10.19
C SER A 1142 31.52 -29.77 11.16
N LEU A 1143 30.37 -30.09 11.76
CA LEU A 1143 30.20 -31.29 12.56
C LEU A 1143 29.57 -32.36 11.67
N GLN A 1144 30.19 -33.54 11.68
CA GLN A 1144 29.91 -34.65 10.78
C GLN A 1144 28.39 -34.91 10.62
N PRO A 1145 27.90 -35.16 9.40
CA PRO A 1145 26.52 -35.55 9.19
C PRO A 1145 26.27 -36.87 9.93
N ILE A 1146 25.44 -36.84 10.96
CA ILE A 1146 24.92 -38.06 11.59
C ILE A 1146 24.22 -38.85 10.48
N PRO A 1147 24.49 -40.16 10.30
CA PRO A 1147 24.03 -40.93 9.16
C PRO A 1147 22.56 -41.35 9.35
N PHE A 1148 21.64 -40.39 9.36
CA PHE A 1148 20.19 -40.63 9.33
C PHE A 1148 19.65 -40.34 7.94
N SER A 1149 20.06 -41.14 6.95
CA SER A 1149 19.64 -41.00 5.54
C SER A 1149 18.16 -41.35 5.30
N TRP A 1150 17.52 -42.10 6.20
CA TRP A 1150 16.10 -42.51 6.10
C TRP A 1150 15.11 -41.41 6.52
N LEU A 1151 15.55 -40.39 7.27
CA LEU A 1151 14.71 -39.25 7.63
C LEU A 1151 14.41 -38.32 6.44
N GLY A 1152 15.30 -38.27 5.43
CA GLY A 1152 15.06 -37.51 4.20
C GLY A 1152 13.87 -38.03 3.38
N SER A 1153 13.66 -39.35 3.35
CA SER A 1153 12.50 -39.98 2.71
C SER A 1153 11.17 -39.77 3.46
N LEU A 1154 11.21 -39.43 4.75
CA LEU A 1154 10.03 -39.17 5.57
C LEU A 1154 9.54 -37.70 5.50
N ARG A 1155 10.34 -36.78 4.94
CA ARG A 1155 10.00 -35.35 4.85
C ARG A 1155 8.83 -35.06 3.91
N GLY A 1156 8.87 -35.62 2.70
CA GLY A 1156 7.76 -35.53 1.73
C GLY A 1156 6.43 -36.03 2.35
N PRO A 1157 6.40 -37.25 2.92
CA PRO A 1157 5.27 -37.76 3.68
C PRO A 1157 4.85 -36.89 4.86
N SER A 1158 5.78 -36.24 5.57
CA SER A 1158 5.42 -35.36 6.70
C SER A 1158 4.73 -34.04 6.29
N ILE A 1159 4.82 -33.61 5.03
CA ILE A 1159 4.08 -32.43 4.55
C ILE A 1159 2.59 -32.76 4.39
N VAL A 1160 2.23 -34.04 4.28
CA VAL A 1160 0.85 -34.53 4.18
C VAL A 1160 0.02 -34.10 5.40
N PHE A 1161 0.63 -33.88 6.58
CA PHE A 1161 -0.07 -33.36 7.76
C PHE A 1161 -0.63 -31.93 7.57
N PHE A 1162 -0.08 -31.14 6.64
CA PHE A 1162 -0.57 -29.80 6.29
C PHE A 1162 -1.61 -29.83 5.17
N HIS A 1163 -1.93 -31.02 4.65
CA HIS A 1163 -2.95 -31.18 3.63
C HIS A 1163 -4.34 -31.05 4.29
N PRO A 1164 -5.23 -30.16 3.82
CA PRO A 1164 -6.54 -29.94 4.42
C PRO A 1164 -7.40 -31.22 4.51
N ILE A 1165 -7.34 -32.09 3.48
CA ILE A 1165 -7.98 -33.42 3.49
C ILE A 1165 -7.40 -34.36 4.54
N VAL A 1166 -6.09 -34.39 4.74
CA VAL A 1166 -5.49 -35.39 5.66
C VAL A 1166 -5.64 -34.95 7.11
N ALA A 1167 -5.67 -33.64 7.35
CA ALA A 1167 -6.09 -33.10 8.64
C ALA A 1167 -7.48 -33.63 9.06
N THR A 1168 -8.40 -33.88 8.10
CA THR A 1168 -9.71 -34.46 8.42
C THR A 1168 -9.63 -35.94 8.81
N TRP A 1169 -8.67 -36.70 8.27
CA TRP A 1169 -8.46 -38.12 8.58
C TRP A 1169 -7.80 -38.34 9.95
N ILE A 1170 -6.85 -37.47 10.32
CA ILE A 1170 -5.96 -37.72 11.46
C ILE A 1170 -6.51 -37.16 12.78
N ILE A 1171 -7.27 -36.05 12.74
CA ILE A 1171 -7.57 -35.25 13.94
C ILE A 1171 -8.86 -35.73 14.66
N GLY A 1172 -9.50 -36.80 14.17
CA GLY A 1172 -10.65 -37.45 14.82
C GLY A 1172 -12.00 -36.73 14.61
N PRO A 1173 -13.10 -37.30 15.14
CA PRO A 1173 -14.48 -36.92 14.79
C PRO A 1173 -14.85 -35.47 15.18
N ARG A 1174 -14.21 -34.91 16.22
CA ARG A 1174 -14.46 -33.51 16.63
C ARG A 1174 -14.01 -32.50 15.58
N PHE A 1175 -12.89 -32.75 14.89
CA PHE A 1175 -12.39 -31.84 13.86
C PHE A 1175 -13.19 -31.97 12.57
N GLN A 1176 -13.66 -33.19 12.26
CA GLN A 1176 -14.56 -33.44 11.15
C GLN A 1176 -15.86 -32.64 11.27
N LEU A 1177 -16.48 -32.61 12.47
CA LEU A 1177 -17.67 -31.79 12.72
C LEU A 1177 -17.44 -30.29 12.45
N HIS A 1178 -16.26 -29.75 12.79
CA HIS A 1178 -15.94 -28.34 12.54
C HIS A 1178 -15.82 -28.02 11.04
N ILE A 1179 -15.25 -28.96 10.28
CA ILE A 1179 -15.13 -28.85 8.82
C ILE A 1179 -16.48 -29.02 8.16
N GLU A 1180 -17.28 -30.01 8.53
CA GLU A 1180 -18.65 -30.16 8.05
C GLU A 1180 -19.46 -28.90 8.30
N THR A 1181 -19.33 -28.31 9.49
CA THR A 1181 -19.95 -27.03 9.81
C THR A 1181 -19.44 -25.91 8.90
N LEU A 1182 -18.13 -25.82 8.63
CA LEU A 1182 -17.55 -24.84 7.69
C LEU A 1182 -18.12 -25.01 6.28
N MET A 1183 -18.26 -26.25 5.82
CA MET A 1183 -18.79 -26.57 4.50
C MET A 1183 -20.29 -26.27 4.39
N ILE A 1184 -21.07 -26.58 5.43
CA ILE A 1184 -22.48 -26.20 5.52
C ILE A 1184 -22.63 -24.67 5.47
N HIS A 1185 -21.76 -23.92 6.17
CA HIS A 1185 -21.76 -22.46 6.12
C HIS A 1185 -21.37 -21.93 4.75
N TRP A 1186 -20.38 -22.54 4.08
CA TRP A 1186 -20.05 -22.22 2.68
C TRP A 1186 -21.25 -22.46 1.76
N ARG A 1187 -21.96 -23.57 1.94
CA ARG A 1187 -23.08 -23.98 1.10
C ARG A 1187 -24.32 -23.11 1.27
N LEU A 1188 -24.66 -22.78 2.52
CA LEU A 1188 -25.84 -21.97 2.84
C LEU A 1188 -25.57 -20.47 2.66
N PHE A 1189 -24.36 -20.02 2.98
CA PHE A 1189 -24.07 -18.60 3.09
C PHE A 1189 -22.92 -18.10 2.21
N ASN A 1190 -22.28 -18.93 1.38
CA ASN A 1190 -21.25 -18.52 0.40
C ASN A 1190 -20.00 -17.82 1.00
N SER A 1191 -19.50 -18.28 2.16
CA SER A 1191 -18.25 -17.80 2.80
C SER A 1191 -16.95 -18.11 2.04
N ALA A 1192 -16.10 -17.13 1.75
CA ALA A 1192 -14.91 -17.29 0.89
C ALA A 1192 -13.81 -18.24 1.40
N THR A 1193 -13.87 -18.67 2.66
CA THR A 1193 -12.84 -19.51 3.31
C THR A 1193 -12.53 -20.81 2.55
N VAL A 1194 -13.55 -21.57 2.15
CA VAL A 1194 -13.38 -22.86 1.45
C VAL A 1194 -12.71 -22.69 0.07
N PRO A 1195 -13.17 -21.78 -0.82
CA PRO A 1195 -12.46 -21.46 -2.06
C PRO A 1195 -11.00 -21.07 -1.87
N ILE A 1196 -10.70 -20.23 -0.86
CA ILE A 1196 -9.32 -19.77 -0.59
C ILE A 1196 -8.42 -20.95 -0.21
N VAL A 1197 -8.91 -21.84 0.67
CA VAL A 1197 -8.16 -23.02 1.07
C VAL A 1197 -7.92 -23.97 -0.12
N CYS A 1198 -8.92 -24.21 -0.96
CA CYS A 1198 -8.82 -25.16 -2.08
C CYS A 1198 -8.01 -24.62 -3.28
N VAL A 1199 -8.16 -23.34 -3.64
CA VAL A 1199 -7.57 -22.77 -4.86
C VAL A 1199 -6.23 -22.08 -4.60
N ALA A 1200 -5.99 -21.60 -3.38
CA ALA A 1200 -4.76 -20.87 -3.06
C ALA A 1200 -3.82 -21.65 -2.14
N TYR A 1201 -4.31 -22.13 -0.98
CA TYR A 1201 -3.45 -22.80 0.00
C TYR A 1201 -3.07 -24.23 -0.41
N LEU A 1202 -4.05 -25.03 -0.83
CA LEU A 1202 -3.82 -26.42 -1.21
C LEU A 1202 -2.77 -26.56 -2.33
N PRO A 1203 -2.80 -25.79 -3.44
CA PRO A 1203 -1.75 -25.87 -4.46
C PRO A 1203 -0.35 -25.56 -3.92
N ILE A 1204 -0.21 -24.62 -2.97
CA ILE A 1204 1.08 -24.33 -2.32
C ILE A 1204 1.57 -25.59 -1.58
N ILE A 1205 0.74 -26.22 -0.75
CA ILE A 1205 1.11 -27.42 -0.01
C ILE A 1205 1.48 -28.57 -0.94
N LEU A 1206 0.74 -28.76 -2.04
CA LEU A 1206 1.06 -29.77 -3.05
C LEU A 1206 2.41 -29.49 -3.74
N GLN A 1207 2.72 -28.23 -4.05
CA GLN A 1207 4.02 -27.86 -4.61
C GLN A 1207 5.16 -28.15 -3.62
N VAL A 1208 4.94 -27.90 -2.33
CA VAL A 1208 5.92 -28.19 -1.27
C VAL A 1208 6.16 -29.68 -1.13
N GLN A 1209 5.10 -30.49 -1.14
CA GLN A 1209 5.16 -31.95 -1.07
C GLN A 1209 5.92 -32.55 -2.27
N VAL A 1210 5.55 -32.17 -3.49
CA VAL A 1210 6.25 -32.61 -4.72
C VAL A 1210 7.71 -32.14 -4.71
N GLY A 1211 7.95 -30.89 -4.31
CA GLY A 1211 9.28 -30.31 -4.24
C GLY A 1211 10.20 -31.05 -3.26
N ALA A 1212 9.69 -31.42 -2.09
CA ALA A 1212 10.41 -32.19 -1.08
C ALA A 1212 10.75 -33.61 -1.56
N ILE A 1213 9.81 -34.30 -2.21
CA ILE A 1213 10.01 -35.67 -2.74
C ILE A 1213 11.04 -35.70 -3.87
N LEU A 1214 11.02 -34.70 -4.76
CA LEU A 1214 11.99 -34.59 -5.85
C LEU A 1214 13.40 -34.22 -5.35
N ARG A 1215 13.50 -33.59 -4.17
CA ARG A 1215 14.76 -33.13 -3.59
C ARG A 1215 15.50 -34.23 -2.79
N GLY A 1216 14.79 -35.06 -2.01
CA GLY A 1216 15.40 -36.16 -1.24
C GLY A 1216 15.96 -37.26 -2.14
#